data_AF-G5JNW0-F1
#
_entry.id   AF-G5JNW0-F1
#
_cell.length_a   1.000
_cell.length_b   1.000
_cell.length_c   1.000
_cell.angle_alpha   90.00
_cell.angle_beta   90.00
_cell.angle_gamma   90.00
#
_symmetry.space_group_name_H-M   'P 1'
#
loop_
_entity.id
_entity.type
_entity.pdbx_description
1 polymer ?
#
loop_
_entity_poly.entity_id
_entity_poly.type
_entity_poly.pdbx_seq_one_letter_code
_entity_poly.pdbx_strand_id
1 'polypeptide(L)'
;MGETFPKVEDIGGLGDYAQQIYRFTDSYTSAANKTYRTYTTTFEENDQQGQVIAAFMDKLNTMQAQLFDQFPVALDAYAQTVATYEEALTGLGFHSRMWSKQSGAEDLKKVYSEGGSQINALNDKVDELKKIFEEAASVADLEAPDLSAIKETAVSDFSSAGNKRTTMASNVQSAWSSFTSNLTSQASAIKAFEQVINAARYMGQWSPKEVYAAIKRGDFTADEMYYIDAITSKEDGQALKAIMSEAPETLYELNPDKISESMYNNIMSEQIDWIYDGKDNRLSRFLNGQGSLELDKAKKFREQFLYAGDRLAATTLAFMYDAYENPNSYPPETLEKFQEYLTHINSLNGVYMTLEELGIGAKQGDMYASGKYKHISYTIDVKLDRSAGYFNGTVVINVEQWEDLPGEKGATPYISYAESSKTGQYTSGISYSAATSNNRQEEAAIAELNRKRDARLEDFVKSLAVGSATFPFVTISLSLVAGANVLTAVGLISPDEQSQVGEVTANRVGAIKEGVDFVKSYITSEIEIKDGKQGSRDNIVGNLVNKGGWSYSKGETTQQFSRDHFYDFESMIQEKYIDDYGVTEFLSSEELSDYKNELVTARDENNNKAYSNDVIDYLTNPNSEVQLSDLSPDEVSQVSQALKRLDGYEYTDTDTGTVYMGEEGYISYVDDQYQDSFEGKKEE
;
A
#
# COMPACT_ATOMS: atom_id res chain seq x y z
N MET A 1 -32.18 14.38 -2.78
CA MET A 1 -31.79 14.40 -1.36
C MET A 1 -32.38 15.65 -0.74
N GLY A 2 -33.12 15.55 0.37
CA GLY A 2 -33.72 16.72 1.02
C GLY A 2 -32.63 17.62 1.61
N GLU A 3 -32.79 18.95 1.51
CA GLU A 3 -31.90 19.91 2.18
C GLU A 3 -31.80 19.59 3.67
N THR A 4 -30.61 19.30 4.17
CA THR A 4 -30.29 19.24 5.59
C THR A 4 -30.19 20.66 6.14
N PHE A 5 -30.91 20.94 7.23
CA PHE A 5 -30.94 22.25 7.87
C PHE A 5 -30.65 22.12 9.38
N PRO A 6 -30.06 23.14 10.03
CA PRO A 6 -29.73 23.10 11.45
C PRO A 6 -30.99 22.83 12.30
N LYS A 7 -30.93 21.76 13.10
CA LYS A 7 -32.00 21.36 14.01
C LYS A 7 -31.41 20.77 15.29
N VAL A 8 -31.74 21.37 16.43
CA VAL A 8 -31.41 20.90 17.77
C VAL A 8 -32.69 20.76 18.58
N GLU A 9 -32.96 19.56 19.10
CA GLU A 9 -34.18 19.24 19.87
C GLU A 9 -34.00 19.38 21.38
N ASP A 10 -32.75 19.44 21.84
CA ASP A 10 -32.37 19.63 23.23
C ASP A 10 -31.01 20.34 23.30
N ILE A 11 -31.04 21.66 23.48
CA ILE A 11 -29.82 22.48 23.59
C ILE A 11 -29.12 22.20 24.93
N GLY A 12 -29.86 22.06 26.03
CA GLY A 12 -29.27 21.73 27.33
C GLY A 12 -28.57 20.38 27.34
N GLY A 13 -29.13 19.41 26.59
CA GLY A 13 -28.52 18.10 26.39
C GLY A 13 -27.13 18.14 25.72
N LEU A 14 -26.82 19.16 24.91
CA LEU A 14 -25.47 19.35 24.37
C LEU A 14 -24.47 19.71 25.48
N GLY A 15 -24.84 20.62 26.38
CA GLY A 15 -24.02 20.99 27.53
C GLY A 15 -23.80 19.82 28.48
N ASP A 16 -24.88 19.06 28.78
CA ASP A 16 -24.79 17.85 29.61
C ASP A 16 -23.90 16.78 28.98
N TYR A 17 -23.93 16.64 27.65
CA TYR A 17 -23.06 15.70 26.93
C TYR A 17 -21.59 16.14 26.98
N ALA A 18 -21.29 17.42 26.72
CA ALA A 18 -19.94 17.95 26.84
C ALA A 18 -19.36 17.73 28.25
N GLN A 19 -20.16 18.00 29.29
CA GLN A 19 -19.77 17.76 30.68
C GLN A 19 -19.53 16.28 31.01
N GLN A 20 -20.27 15.36 30.40
CA GLN A 20 -20.00 13.93 30.55
C GLN A 20 -18.65 13.54 29.95
N ILE A 21 -18.28 14.12 28.80
CA ILE A 21 -16.97 13.87 28.18
C ILE A 21 -15.85 14.43 29.04
N TYR A 22 -15.95 15.68 29.53
CA TYR A 22 -14.94 16.24 30.45
C TYR A 22 -14.73 15.36 31.69
N ARG A 23 -15.81 14.88 32.32
CA ARG A 23 -15.70 13.96 33.48
C ARG A 23 -15.03 12.64 33.11
N PHE A 24 -15.28 12.13 31.90
CA PHE A 24 -14.60 10.95 31.39
C PHE A 24 -13.10 11.24 31.20
N THR A 25 -12.74 12.36 30.56
CA THR A 25 -11.34 12.78 30.37
C THR A 25 -10.60 12.94 31.70
N ASP A 26 -11.22 13.58 32.70
CA ASP A 26 -10.66 13.74 34.05
C ASP A 26 -10.39 12.38 34.71
N SER A 27 -11.37 11.47 34.64
CA SER A 27 -11.23 10.12 35.19
C SER A 27 -10.15 9.33 34.46
N TYR A 28 -10.06 9.45 33.15
CA TYR A 28 -9.04 8.82 32.32
C TYR A 28 -7.65 9.33 32.71
N THR A 29 -7.45 10.66 32.74
CA THR A 29 -6.19 11.31 33.10
C THR A 29 -5.75 10.94 34.52
N SER A 30 -6.69 10.89 35.47
CA SER A 30 -6.41 10.46 36.85
C SER A 30 -5.95 9.00 36.92
N ALA A 31 -6.52 8.12 36.10
CA ALA A 31 -6.08 6.73 36.01
C ALA A 31 -4.71 6.61 35.33
N ALA A 32 -4.52 7.28 34.20
CA ALA A 32 -3.27 7.32 33.44
C ALA A 32 -2.09 7.81 34.29
N ASN A 33 -2.27 8.90 35.06
CA ASN A 33 -1.23 9.46 35.93
C ASN A 33 -0.76 8.50 37.04
N LYS A 34 -1.58 7.52 37.44
CA LYS A 34 -1.15 6.50 38.42
C LYS A 34 -0.21 5.46 37.80
N THR A 35 -0.37 5.20 36.51
CA THR A 35 0.35 4.17 35.76
C THR A 35 1.47 4.72 34.88
N TYR A 36 1.49 6.02 34.59
CA TYR A 36 2.52 6.67 33.77
C TYR A 36 3.91 6.37 34.34
N ARG A 37 4.81 5.88 33.49
CA ARG A 37 6.22 5.62 33.82
C ARG A 37 7.07 6.12 32.67
N THR A 38 8.06 6.95 32.95
CA THR A 38 9.12 7.22 31.97
C THR A 38 10.20 6.18 32.16
N TYR A 39 10.41 5.35 31.13
CA TYR A 39 11.52 4.41 31.12
C TYR A 39 12.77 5.15 30.66
N THR A 40 13.84 5.07 31.44
CA THR A 40 15.16 5.63 31.08
C THR A 40 16.21 4.56 31.28
N THR A 41 17.17 4.50 30.36
CA THR A 41 18.27 3.54 30.40
C THR A 41 19.54 4.20 29.90
N THR A 42 20.69 3.81 30.46
CA THR A 42 22.01 4.24 30.01
C THR A 42 22.81 2.98 29.72
N PHE A 43 23.36 2.89 28.51
CA PHE A 43 24.18 1.76 28.06
C PHE A 43 25.56 2.25 27.68
N GLU A 44 26.55 1.37 27.70
CA GLU A 44 27.89 1.67 27.18
C GLU A 44 27.82 1.82 25.64
N GLU A 45 28.62 2.73 25.08
CA GLU A 45 28.73 2.88 23.63
C GLU A 45 29.15 1.53 23.00
N ASN A 46 28.38 1.06 22.01
CA ASN A 46 28.49 -0.23 21.30
C ASN A 46 27.80 -1.46 21.93
N ASP A 47 26.98 -1.32 22.97
CA ASP A 47 26.10 -2.42 23.43
C ASP A 47 24.85 -2.55 22.54
N GLN A 48 24.92 -3.41 21.52
CA GLN A 48 23.79 -3.69 20.61
C GLN A 48 22.52 -4.13 21.37
N GLN A 49 22.64 -4.94 22.42
CA GLN A 49 21.46 -5.37 23.20
C GLN A 49 20.87 -4.20 23.99
N GLY A 50 21.73 -3.33 24.51
CA GLY A 50 21.34 -2.06 25.12
C GLY A 50 20.56 -1.16 24.17
N GLN A 51 21.03 -1.01 22.92
CA GLN A 51 20.34 -0.19 21.90
C GLN A 51 18.94 -0.72 21.57
N VAL A 52 18.74 -2.03 21.44
CA VAL A 52 17.41 -2.61 21.19
C VAL A 52 16.48 -2.39 22.39
N ILE A 53 16.99 -2.54 23.63
CA ILE A 53 16.21 -2.25 24.83
C ILE A 53 15.83 -0.76 24.89
N ALA A 54 16.75 0.14 24.54
CA ALA A 54 16.47 1.57 24.46
C ALA A 54 15.35 1.85 23.45
N ALA A 55 15.45 1.31 22.23
CA ALA A 55 14.44 1.48 21.18
C ALA A 55 13.06 0.96 21.62
N PHE A 56 13.01 -0.20 22.29
CA PHE A 56 11.76 -0.73 22.85
C PHE A 56 11.18 0.18 23.95
N MET A 57 12.01 0.70 24.85
CA MET A 57 11.58 1.62 25.91
C MET A 57 11.11 2.95 25.33
N ASP A 58 11.76 3.46 24.29
CA ASP A 58 11.35 4.66 23.56
C ASP A 58 10.02 4.46 22.85
N LYS A 59 9.78 3.27 22.30
CA LYS A 59 8.47 2.90 21.75
C LYS A 59 7.38 2.93 22.82
N LEU A 60 7.65 2.38 24.01
CA LEU A 60 6.74 2.44 25.15
C LEU A 60 6.51 3.87 25.65
N ASN A 61 7.56 4.70 25.73
CA ASN A 61 7.45 6.11 26.12
C ASN A 61 6.62 6.89 25.11
N THR A 62 6.81 6.66 23.81
CA THR A 62 6.04 7.31 22.73
C THR A 62 4.57 6.96 22.81
N MET A 63 4.23 5.66 22.95
CA MET A 63 2.85 5.23 23.12
C MET A 63 2.21 5.82 24.39
N GLN A 64 2.96 5.89 25.50
CA GLN A 64 2.47 6.53 26.72
C GLN A 64 2.20 8.02 26.52
N ALA A 65 3.07 8.76 25.84
CA ALA A 65 2.83 10.17 25.55
C ALA A 65 1.58 10.37 24.67
N GLN A 66 1.40 9.52 23.65
CA GLN A 66 0.20 9.56 22.80
C GLN A 66 -1.07 9.27 23.61
N LEU A 67 -1.07 8.21 24.42
CA LEU A 67 -2.26 7.77 25.15
C LEU A 67 -2.56 8.59 26.40
N PHE A 68 -1.55 8.97 27.15
CA PHE A 68 -1.73 9.59 28.47
C PHE A 68 -1.67 11.11 28.42
N ASP A 69 -0.97 11.69 27.43
CA ASP A 69 -0.85 13.15 27.31
C ASP A 69 -1.72 13.69 26.16
N GLN A 70 -1.72 13.07 24.99
CA GLN A 70 -2.38 13.62 23.80
C GLN A 70 -3.86 13.20 23.64
N PHE A 71 -4.19 11.94 23.92
CA PHE A 71 -5.57 11.45 23.81
C PHE A 71 -6.57 12.21 24.71
N PRO A 72 -6.26 12.54 25.98
CA PRO A 72 -7.12 13.38 26.81
C PRO A 72 -7.36 14.77 26.19
N VAL A 73 -6.34 15.38 25.62
CA VAL A 73 -6.44 16.69 24.95
C VAL A 73 -7.41 16.63 23.77
N ALA A 74 -7.40 15.55 22.98
CA ALA A 74 -8.34 15.35 21.88
C ALA A 74 -9.79 15.18 22.37
N LEU A 75 -10.01 14.47 23.48
CA LEU A 75 -11.33 14.32 24.11
C LEU A 75 -11.87 15.66 24.61
N ASP A 76 -11.02 16.46 25.27
CA ASP A 76 -11.41 17.78 25.76
C ASP A 76 -11.70 18.75 24.61
N ALA A 77 -10.95 18.70 23.51
CA ALA A 77 -11.23 19.51 22.32
C ALA A 77 -12.57 19.14 21.67
N TYR A 78 -12.92 17.84 21.67
CA TYR A 78 -14.24 17.38 21.22
C TYR A 78 -15.35 17.88 22.14
N ALA A 79 -15.19 17.75 23.46
CA ALA A 79 -16.14 18.27 24.45
C ALA A 79 -16.34 19.79 24.32
N GLN A 80 -15.23 20.54 24.17
CA GLN A 80 -15.25 21.98 23.97
C GLN A 80 -16.00 22.37 22.68
N THR A 81 -15.85 21.60 21.61
CA THR A 81 -16.58 21.86 20.36
C THR A 81 -18.09 21.77 20.56
N VAL A 82 -18.55 20.79 21.34
CA VAL A 82 -19.98 20.65 21.70
C VAL A 82 -20.44 21.80 22.61
N ALA A 83 -19.66 22.12 23.65
CA ALA A 83 -19.98 23.21 24.58
C ALA A 83 -20.06 24.57 23.87
N THR A 84 -19.09 24.90 23.03
CA THR A 84 -19.08 26.16 22.26
C THR A 84 -20.30 26.26 21.33
N TYR A 85 -20.79 25.15 20.78
CA TYR A 85 -22.00 25.18 19.97
C TYR A 85 -23.25 25.45 20.80
N GLU A 86 -23.37 24.84 21.99
CA GLU A 86 -24.42 25.15 22.96
C GLU A 86 -24.40 26.64 23.36
N GLU A 87 -23.22 27.17 23.71
CA GLU A 87 -23.03 28.58 24.05
C GLU A 87 -23.39 29.53 22.90
N ALA A 88 -23.06 29.16 21.65
CA ALA A 88 -23.43 29.94 20.48
C ALA A 88 -24.95 30.00 20.31
N LEU A 89 -25.67 28.90 20.52
CA LEU A 89 -27.12 28.87 20.40
C LEU A 89 -27.81 29.63 21.54
N THR A 90 -27.35 29.47 22.77
CA THR A 90 -27.88 30.22 23.91
C THR A 90 -27.57 31.72 23.80
N GLY A 91 -26.39 32.09 23.30
CA GLY A 91 -26.02 33.46 22.97
C GLY A 91 -26.87 34.09 21.87
N LEU A 92 -27.41 33.28 20.95
CA LEU A 92 -28.41 33.70 19.96
C LEU A 92 -29.84 33.75 20.51
N GLY A 93 -30.04 33.40 21.79
CA GLY A 93 -31.33 33.44 22.49
C GLY A 93 -32.14 32.15 22.43
N PHE A 94 -31.55 31.03 22.00
CA PHE A 94 -32.21 29.72 22.00
C PHE A 94 -31.83 28.90 23.24
N HIS A 95 -32.82 28.51 24.04
CA HIS A 95 -32.57 27.82 25.33
C HIS A 95 -33.12 26.39 25.44
N SER A 96 -33.89 25.92 24.45
CA SER A 96 -34.48 24.57 24.50
C SER A 96 -34.36 23.86 23.17
N ARG A 97 -34.92 24.44 22.11
CA ARG A 97 -34.89 23.90 20.75
C ARG A 97 -34.58 25.01 19.75
N MET A 98 -33.91 24.66 18.67
CA MET A 98 -33.60 25.59 17.58
C MET A 98 -33.70 24.88 16.25
N TRP A 99 -34.52 25.41 15.34
CA TRP A 99 -34.62 24.96 13.96
C TRP A 99 -34.49 26.19 13.05
N SER A 100 -33.63 26.14 12.04
CA SER A 100 -33.44 27.27 11.12
C SER A 100 -33.36 26.77 9.68
N LYS A 101 -34.02 27.48 8.76
CA LYS A 101 -33.87 27.30 7.31
C LYS A 101 -33.49 28.64 6.69
N GLN A 102 -32.22 28.81 6.34
CA GLN A 102 -31.70 30.08 5.83
C GLN A 102 -32.43 30.55 4.57
N SER A 103 -32.63 29.66 3.58
CA SER A 103 -33.36 29.99 2.36
C SER A 103 -34.80 30.47 2.65
N GLY A 104 -35.47 29.89 3.65
CA GLY A 104 -36.77 30.36 4.10
C GLY A 104 -36.74 31.78 4.71
N ALA A 105 -35.68 32.11 5.45
CA ALA A 105 -35.50 33.46 5.99
C ALA A 105 -35.16 34.49 4.89
N GLU A 106 -34.42 34.09 3.87
CA GLU A 106 -34.12 34.92 2.69
C GLU A 106 -35.39 35.19 1.87
N ASP A 107 -36.25 34.18 1.70
CA ASP A 107 -37.53 34.34 1.01
C ASP A 107 -38.48 35.27 1.79
N LEU A 108 -38.54 35.15 3.12
CA LEU A 108 -39.29 36.09 3.97
C LEU A 108 -38.76 37.52 3.86
N LYS A 109 -37.44 37.73 3.76
CA LYS A 109 -36.86 39.06 3.56
C LYS A 109 -37.35 39.69 2.26
N LYS A 110 -37.44 38.94 1.17
CA LYS A 110 -38.00 39.44 -0.12
C LYS A 110 -39.46 39.89 0.05
N VAL A 111 -40.25 39.16 0.83
CA VAL A 111 -41.65 39.50 1.11
C VAL A 111 -41.81 40.81 1.90
N TYR A 112 -40.88 41.09 2.82
CA TYR A 112 -40.92 42.26 3.72
C TYR A 112 -40.09 43.47 3.26
N SER A 113 -39.42 43.38 2.10
CA SER A 113 -38.62 44.47 1.54
C SER A 113 -39.41 45.29 0.51
N GLU A 114 -38.85 46.42 0.08
CA GLU A 114 -39.42 47.27 -0.96
C GLU A 114 -39.78 46.46 -2.23
N GLY A 115 -40.99 46.67 -2.76
CA GLY A 115 -41.54 45.90 -3.88
C GLY A 115 -42.08 44.51 -3.52
N GLY A 116 -41.89 44.05 -2.28
CA GLY A 116 -42.42 42.80 -1.74
C GLY A 116 -43.93 42.84 -1.51
N SER A 117 -44.57 41.66 -1.49
CA SER A 117 -46.04 41.57 -1.42
C SER A 117 -46.66 42.19 -0.17
N GLN A 118 -45.97 42.16 0.98
CA GLN A 118 -46.47 42.79 2.21
C GLN A 118 -46.32 44.32 2.18
N ILE A 119 -45.22 44.83 1.62
CA ILE A 119 -45.03 46.27 1.43
C ILE A 119 -46.03 46.82 0.40
N ASN A 120 -46.29 46.09 -0.69
CA ASN A 120 -47.28 46.49 -1.69
C ASN A 120 -48.69 46.54 -1.06
N ALA A 121 -49.09 45.51 -0.31
CA ALA A 121 -50.38 45.51 0.38
C ALA A 121 -50.52 46.64 1.43
N LEU A 122 -49.44 46.97 2.15
CA LEU A 122 -49.40 48.13 3.05
C LEU A 122 -49.60 49.43 2.27
N ASN A 123 -48.88 49.60 1.15
CA ASN A 123 -48.98 50.78 0.31
C ASN A 123 -50.42 50.95 -0.22
N ASP A 124 -51.03 49.88 -0.72
CA ASP A 124 -52.42 49.88 -1.19
C ASP A 124 -53.39 50.35 -0.09
N LYS A 125 -53.20 49.89 1.16
CA LYS A 125 -54.03 50.29 2.29
C LYS A 125 -53.81 51.72 2.75
N VAL A 126 -52.57 52.21 2.71
CA VAL A 126 -52.27 53.62 2.99
C VAL A 126 -52.93 54.52 1.93
N ASP A 127 -52.89 54.13 0.66
CA ASP A 127 -53.51 54.87 -0.43
C ASP A 127 -55.04 54.86 -0.34
N GLU A 128 -55.66 53.74 0.05
CA GLU A 128 -57.09 53.67 0.38
C GLU A 128 -57.47 54.62 1.52
N LEU A 129 -56.71 54.61 2.63
CA LEU A 129 -56.95 55.49 3.78
C LEU A 129 -56.78 56.96 3.41
N LYS A 130 -55.76 57.28 2.61
CA LYS A 130 -55.50 58.64 2.12
C LYS A 130 -56.71 59.17 1.36
N LYS A 131 -57.29 58.39 0.44
CA LYS A 131 -58.51 58.78 -0.30
C LYS A 131 -59.69 59.07 0.63
N ILE A 132 -59.92 58.21 1.63
CA ILE A 132 -61.01 58.39 2.61
C ILE A 132 -60.81 59.70 3.39
N PHE A 133 -59.58 59.99 3.81
CA PHE A 133 -59.26 61.23 4.53
C PHE A 133 -59.40 62.47 3.64
N GLU A 134 -58.97 62.41 2.38
CA GLU A 134 -59.13 63.49 1.41
C GLU A 134 -60.62 63.79 1.14
N GLU A 135 -61.46 62.76 0.99
CA GLU A 135 -62.91 62.90 0.82
C GLU A 135 -63.56 63.54 2.06
N ALA A 136 -63.22 63.05 3.26
CA ALA A 136 -63.76 63.58 4.51
C ALA A 136 -63.31 65.03 4.78
N ALA A 137 -62.04 65.35 4.52
CA ALA A 137 -61.47 66.69 4.70
C ALA A 137 -62.10 67.71 3.74
N SER A 138 -62.36 67.32 2.48
CA SER A 138 -63.06 68.13 1.49
C SER A 138 -64.48 68.50 1.92
N VAL A 139 -65.25 67.55 2.48
CA VAL A 139 -66.60 67.81 3.00
C VAL A 139 -66.57 68.74 4.23
N ALA A 140 -65.53 68.64 5.05
CA ALA A 140 -65.38 69.42 6.27
C ALA A 140 -64.69 70.79 6.08
N ASP A 141 -64.22 71.11 4.87
CA ASP A 141 -63.36 72.28 4.57
C ASP A 141 -62.10 72.33 5.45
N LEU A 142 -61.46 71.16 5.62
CA LEU A 142 -60.23 70.96 6.40
C LEU A 142 -59.10 70.43 5.51
N GLU A 143 -57.86 70.49 6.02
CA GLU A 143 -56.71 69.81 5.41
C GLU A 143 -56.69 68.33 5.77
N ALA A 144 -56.41 67.46 4.81
CA ALA A 144 -56.33 66.02 5.03
C ALA A 144 -55.06 65.65 5.84
N PRO A 145 -55.15 64.71 6.80
CA PRO A 145 -53.97 64.20 7.51
C PRO A 145 -52.90 63.62 6.57
N ASP A 146 -51.63 63.96 6.81
CA ASP A 146 -50.49 63.35 6.13
C ASP A 146 -50.15 61.97 6.73
N LEU A 147 -50.20 60.93 5.91
CA LEU A 147 -49.89 59.55 6.30
C LEU A 147 -48.45 59.13 5.97
N SER A 148 -47.63 60.02 5.39
CA SER A 148 -46.28 59.69 4.90
C SER A 148 -45.38 59.12 6.00
N ALA A 149 -45.39 59.75 7.18
CA ALA A 149 -44.60 59.29 8.33
C ALA A 149 -45.01 57.89 8.83
N ILE A 150 -46.30 57.57 8.79
CA ILE A 150 -46.82 56.24 9.19
C ILE A 150 -46.38 55.18 8.18
N LYS A 151 -46.48 55.50 6.88
CA LYS A 151 -46.03 54.63 5.78
C LYS A 151 -44.54 54.34 5.88
N GLU A 152 -43.72 55.36 6.02
CA GLU A 152 -42.25 55.23 6.14
C GLU A 152 -41.86 54.36 7.35
N THR A 153 -42.50 54.60 8.51
CA THR A 153 -42.25 53.81 9.72
C THR A 153 -42.60 52.34 9.50
N ALA A 154 -43.78 52.05 8.94
CA ALA A 154 -44.23 50.68 8.71
C ALA A 154 -43.35 49.93 7.68
N VAL A 155 -42.95 50.59 6.58
CA VAL A 155 -42.03 50.02 5.59
C VAL A 155 -40.66 49.72 6.20
N SER A 156 -40.14 50.65 7.01
CA SER A 156 -38.88 50.50 7.75
C SER A 156 -38.95 49.33 8.72
N ASP A 157 -40.04 49.20 9.49
CA ASP A 157 -40.24 48.14 10.47
C ASP A 157 -40.33 46.75 9.81
N PHE A 158 -41.05 46.62 8.69
CA PHE A 158 -41.10 45.37 7.92
C PHE A 158 -39.71 44.99 7.38
N SER A 159 -39.01 45.93 6.76
CA SER A 159 -37.66 45.70 6.23
C SER A 159 -36.68 45.32 7.33
N SER A 160 -36.76 45.99 8.49
CA SER A 160 -35.99 45.69 9.70
C SER A 160 -36.29 44.28 10.22
N ALA A 161 -37.56 43.89 10.27
CA ALA A 161 -37.98 42.55 10.69
C ALA A 161 -37.51 41.45 9.72
N GLY A 162 -37.50 41.73 8.41
CA GLY A 162 -36.91 40.84 7.40
C GLY A 162 -35.41 40.66 7.62
N ASN A 163 -34.67 41.76 7.76
CA ASN A 163 -33.23 41.75 8.01
C ASN A 163 -32.87 41.00 9.30
N LYS A 164 -33.56 41.28 10.42
CA LYS A 164 -33.32 40.59 11.71
C LYS A 164 -33.47 39.07 11.59
N ARG A 165 -34.48 38.60 10.85
CA ARG A 165 -34.69 37.15 10.62
C ARG A 165 -33.59 36.53 9.77
N THR A 166 -33.20 37.19 8.68
CA THR A 166 -32.09 36.71 7.84
C THR A 166 -30.78 36.68 8.60
N THR A 167 -30.45 37.74 9.35
CA THR A 167 -29.24 37.79 10.19
C THR A 167 -29.23 36.67 11.23
N MET A 168 -30.35 36.44 11.93
CA MET A 168 -30.46 35.33 12.88
C MET A 168 -30.24 33.97 12.19
N ALA A 169 -30.89 33.74 11.04
CA ALA A 169 -30.76 32.48 10.31
C ALA A 169 -29.33 32.25 9.80
N SER A 170 -28.66 33.29 9.30
CA SER A 170 -27.26 33.23 8.88
C SER A 170 -26.33 32.94 10.07
N ASN A 171 -26.52 33.60 11.23
CA ASN A 171 -25.70 33.34 12.41
C ASN A 171 -25.85 31.90 12.91
N VAL A 172 -27.07 31.36 12.92
CA VAL A 172 -27.34 29.96 13.25
C VAL A 172 -26.64 29.02 12.26
N GLN A 173 -26.73 29.31 10.96
CA GLN A 173 -26.09 28.51 9.93
C GLN A 173 -24.56 28.52 10.08
N SER A 174 -23.96 29.69 10.34
CA SER A 174 -22.52 29.82 10.58
C SER A 174 -22.06 29.03 11.81
N ALA A 175 -22.82 29.09 12.91
CA ALA A 175 -22.54 28.29 14.11
C ALA A 175 -22.62 26.78 13.83
N TRP A 176 -23.66 26.34 13.11
CA TRP A 176 -23.83 24.93 12.73
C TRP A 176 -22.73 24.41 11.80
N SER A 177 -22.37 25.20 10.78
CA SER A 177 -21.30 24.84 9.85
C SER A 177 -19.96 24.73 10.56
N SER A 178 -19.65 25.67 11.46
CA SER A 178 -18.43 25.63 12.27
C SER A 178 -18.43 24.43 13.22
N PHE A 179 -19.55 24.17 13.90
CA PHE A 179 -19.71 23.00 14.77
C PHE A 179 -19.49 21.69 14.01
N THR A 180 -20.17 21.49 12.88
CA THR A 180 -20.09 20.23 12.10
C THR A 180 -18.67 19.99 11.58
N SER A 181 -18.02 21.03 11.06
CA SER A 181 -16.64 20.94 10.56
C SER A 181 -15.67 20.60 11.69
N ASN A 182 -15.73 21.34 12.81
CA ASN A 182 -14.86 21.11 13.96
C ASN A 182 -15.11 19.74 14.59
N LEU A 183 -16.37 19.34 14.76
CA LEU A 183 -16.74 18.05 15.35
C LEU A 183 -16.21 16.89 14.51
N THR A 184 -16.31 16.99 13.18
CA THR A 184 -15.75 16.01 12.25
C THR A 184 -14.23 15.92 12.38
N SER A 185 -13.55 17.07 12.45
CA SER A 185 -12.10 17.14 12.65
C SER A 185 -11.67 16.50 13.98
N GLN A 186 -12.34 16.84 15.09
CA GLN A 186 -12.02 16.28 16.42
C GLN A 186 -12.36 14.78 16.50
N ALA A 187 -13.45 14.32 15.87
CA ALA A 187 -13.78 12.90 15.79
C ALA A 187 -12.68 12.11 15.04
N SER A 188 -12.17 12.65 13.93
CA SER A 188 -11.05 12.06 13.20
C SER A 188 -9.77 12.03 14.03
N ALA A 189 -9.48 13.10 14.79
CA ALA A 189 -8.33 13.15 15.68
C ALA A 189 -8.41 12.08 16.78
N ILE A 190 -9.58 11.89 17.41
CA ILE A 190 -9.81 10.81 18.39
C ILE A 190 -9.63 9.43 17.73
N LYS A 191 -10.19 9.24 16.53
CA LYS A 191 -10.09 7.96 15.80
C LYS A 191 -8.64 7.60 15.45
N ALA A 192 -7.78 8.58 15.19
CA ALA A 192 -6.36 8.33 14.91
C ALA A 192 -5.62 7.62 16.07
N PHE A 193 -6.12 7.72 17.31
CA PHE A 193 -5.54 7.00 18.46
C PHE A 193 -5.92 5.51 18.53
N GLU A 194 -6.88 5.04 17.73
CA GLU A 194 -7.35 3.65 17.78
C GLU A 194 -6.21 2.64 17.59
N GLN A 195 -5.29 2.92 16.66
CA GLN A 195 -4.13 2.09 16.38
C GLN A 195 -3.21 1.97 17.59
N VAL A 196 -2.79 3.09 18.20
CA VAL A 196 -1.91 3.07 19.39
C VAL A 196 -2.61 2.47 20.62
N ILE A 197 -3.93 2.68 20.77
CA ILE A 197 -4.72 2.03 21.83
C ILE A 197 -4.67 0.51 21.67
N ASN A 198 -4.89 0.01 20.45
CA ASN A 198 -4.88 -1.41 20.16
C ASN A 198 -3.47 -2.01 20.32
N ALA A 199 -2.44 -1.35 19.78
CA ALA A 199 -1.05 -1.75 19.97
C ALA A 199 -0.71 -1.90 21.46
N ALA A 200 -0.96 -0.87 22.27
CA ALA A 200 -0.71 -0.92 23.72
C ALA A 200 -1.52 -2.03 24.41
N ARG A 201 -2.79 -2.20 24.04
CA ARG A 201 -3.68 -3.22 24.63
C ARG A 201 -3.20 -4.65 24.35
N TYR A 202 -2.74 -4.93 23.14
CA TYR A 202 -2.35 -6.29 22.74
C TYR A 202 -0.90 -6.58 23.12
N MET A 203 0.00 -5.60 23.06
CA MET A 203 1.35 -5.72 23.62
C MET A 203 1.35 -5.93 25.13
N GLY A 204 0.42 -5.31 25.86
CA GLY A 204 0.26 -5.52 27.31
C GLY A 204 -0.03 -6.98 27.70
N GLN A 205 -0.32 -7.86 26.73
CA GLN A 205 -0.52 -9.29 26.93
C GLN A 205 0.76 -10.11 26.78
N TRP A 206 1.86 -9.49 26.31
CA TRP A 206 3.16 -10.14 26.18
C TRP A 206 3.86 -10.19 27.53
N SER A 207 4.57 -11.27 27.82
CA SER A 207 5.42 -11.31 28.99
C SER A 207 6.68 -10.47 28.75
N PRO A 208 7.08 -9.57 29.67
CA PRO A 208 8.36 -8.87 29.56
C PRO A 208 9.56 -9.83 29.40
N LYS A 209 9.45 -11.03 29.99
CA LYS A 209 10.46 -12.08 29.85
C LYS A 209 10.55 -12.63 28.42
N GLU A 210 9.41 -12.77 27.73
CA GLU A 210 9.37 -13.23 26.34
C GLU A 210 9.98 -12.18 25.40
N VAL A 211 9.63 -10.91 25.57
CA VAL A 211 10.20 -9.80 24.80
C VAL A 211 11.70 -9.70 25.01
N TYR A 212 12.16 -9.74 26.26
CA TYR A 212 13.59 -9.73 26.57
C TYR A 212 14.33 -10.93 25.97
N ALA A 213 13.71 -12.12 25.97
CA ALA A 213 14.30 -13.30 25.35
C ALA A 213 14.40 -13.15 23.82
N ALA A 214 13.40 -12.57 23.15
CA ALA A 214 13.46 -12.28 21.72
C ALA A 214 14.59 -11.30 21.38
N ILE A 215 14.71 -10.21 22.13
CA ILE A 215 15.81 -9.23 22.00
C ILE A 215 17.17 -9.92 22.17
N LYS A 216 17.31 -10.75 23.21
CA LYS A 216 18.57 -11.46 23.49
C LYS A 216 18.98 -12.42 22.36
N ARG A 217 18.00 -13.03 21.67
CA ARG A 217 18.25 -13.92 20.53
C ARG A 217 18.47 -13.19 19.21
N GLY A 218 18.18 -11.89 19.14
CA GLY A 218 18.17 -11.15 17.88
C GLY A 218 16.97 -11.52 16.97
N ASP A 219 15.87 -11.97 17.58
CA ASP A 219 14.57 -12.18 16.90
C ASP A 219 13.65 -10.94 17.05
N PHE A 220 14.16 -9.87 17.67
CA PHE A 220 13.48 -8.58 17.74
C PHE A 220 14.55 -7.48 17.86
N THR A 221 14.76 -6.72 16.80
CA THR A 221 15.84 -5.73 16.69
C THR A 221 15.34 -4.30 16.86
N ALA A 222 16.24 -3.33 16.96
CA ALA A 222 15.88 -1.92 17.11
C ALA A 222 15.13 -1.41 15.87
N ASP A 223 15.54 -1.87 14.69
CA ASP A 223 14.96 -1.46 13.42
C ASP A 223 13.57 -2.09 13.22
N GLU A 224 13.27 -3.24 13.84
CA GLU A 224 11.96 -3.91 13.77
C GLU A 224 10.89 -3.31 14.72
N MET A 225 11.21 -2.27 15.49
CA MET A 225 10.26 -1.70 16.47
C MET A 225 9.03 -1.08 15.81
N TYR A 226 9.08 -0.72 14.52
CA TYR A 226 7.90 -0.28 13.77
C TYR A 226 6.88 -1.41 13.56
N TYR A 227 7.25 -2.68 13.72
CA TYR A 227 6.29 -3.79 13.63
C TYR A 227 5.14 -3.64 14.63
N ILE A 228 5.41 -3.01 15.77
CA ILE A 228 4.41 -2.67 16.78
C ILE A 228 3.32 -1.75 16.22
N ASP A 229 3.65 -0.85 15.29
CA ASP A 229 2.68 0.07 14.71
C ASP A 229 1.65 -0.65 13.86
N ALA A 230 1.98 -1.80 13.27
CA ALA A 230 1.01 -2.57 12.50
C ALA A 230 -0.03 -3.31 13.36
N ILE A 231 0.06 -3.24 14.70
CA ILE A 231 -0.90 -3.90 15.58
C ILE A 231 -2.22 -3.13 15.61
N THR A 232 -3.18 -3.57 14.80
CA THR A 232 -4.54 -3.00 14.78
C THR A 232 -5.56 -3.92 15.45
N SER A 233 -5.27 -5.21 15.55
CA SER A 233 -6.16 -6.23 16.07
C SER A 233 -5.48 -7.15 17.09
N LYS A 234 -6.28 -8.00 17.75
CA LYS A 234 -5.75 -9.03 18.66
C LYS A 234 -4.89 -10.02 17.89
N GLU A 235 -5.38 -10.44 16.74
CA GLU A 235 -4.70 -11.37 15.86
C GLU A 235 -3.37 -10.79 15.35
N ASP A 236 -3.26 -9.49 15.09
CA ASP A 236 -1.99 -8.83 14.76
C ASP A 236 -0.98 -8.93 15.90
N GLY A 237 -1.41 -8.60 17.13
CA GLY A 237 -0.55 -8.69 18.31
C GLY A 237 -0.12 -10.12 18.63
N GLN A 238 -0.93 -11.12 18.30
CA GLN A 238 -0.57 -12.54 18.41
C GLN A 238 0.36 -12.99 17.28
N ALA A 239 0.16 -12.47 16.07
CA ALA A 239 0.98 -12.77 14.91
C ALA A 239 2.41 -12.27 15.11
N LEU A 240 2.59 -11.00 15.50
CA LEU A 240 3.91 -10.45 15.81
C LEU A 240 4.56 -11.22 16.97
N LYS A 241 3.79 -11.57 18.01
CA LYS A 241 4.30 -12.41 19.11
C LYS A 241 4.81 -13.77 18.61
N ALA A 242 4.09 -14.43 17.70
CA ALA A 242 4.53 -15.70 17.13
C ALA A 242 5.86 -15.53 16.38
N ILE A 243 5.97 -14.49 15.57
CA ILE A 243 7.16 -14.18 14.78
C ILE A 243 8.36 -13.77 15.62
N MET A 244 8.20 -13.15 16.79
CA MET A 244 9.30 -12.88 17.73
C MET A 244 9.69 -14.09 18.60
N SER A 245 8.91 -15.18 18.57
CA SER A 245 9.09 -16.34 19.45
C SER A 245 10.11 -17.35 18.90
N GLU A 246 10.44 -18.40 19.66
CA GLU A 246 11.22 -19.53 19.14
C GLU A 246 10.37 -20.50 18.29
N ALA A 247 9.07 -20.27 18.13
CA ALA A 247 8.14 -21.12 17.39
C ALA A 247 7.28 -20.29 16.43
N PRO A 248 7.88 -19.71 15.36
CA PRO A 248 7.16 -18.85 14.42
C PRO A 248 6.00 -19.56 13.71
N GLU A 249 6.02 -20.89 13.63
CA GLU A 249 4.93 -21.72 13.10
C GLU A 249 3.61 -21.60 13.89
N THR A 250 3.66 -21.12 15.14
CA THR A 250 2.45 -20.87 15.95
C THR A 250 1.56 -19.77 15.36
N LEU A 251 2.08 -18.97 14.41
CA LEU A 251 1.27 -18.04 13.60
C LEU A 251 0.07 -18.74 12.97
N TYR A 252 0.24 -19.98 12.50
CA TYR A 252 -0.80 -20.69 11.78
C TYR A 252 -1.93 -21.22 12.67
N GLU A 253 -1.83 -21.07 13.99
CA GLU A 253 -2.95 -21.27 14.91
C GLU A 253 -4.02 -20.20 14.72
N LEU A 254 -3.63 -19.00 14.26
CA LEU A 254 -4.51 -17.85 14.08
C LEU A 254 -5.47 -18.02 12.90
N ASN A 255 -6.47 -17.14 12.83
CA ASN A 255 -7.34 -17.04 11.67
C ASN A 255 -6.69 -16.12 10.64
N PRO A 256 -6.34 -16.59 9.43
CA PRO A 256 -5.66 -15.78 8.43
C PRO A 256 -6.49 -14.57 7.97
N ASP A 257 -7.82 -14.64 8.02
CA ASP A 257 -8.72 -13.56 7.58
C ASP A 257 -8.81 -12.38 8.59
N LYS A 258 -8.17 -12.52 9.75
CA LYS A 258 -8.21 -11.51 10.84
C LYS A 258 -6.89 -10.82 11.11
N ILE A 259 -5.81 -11.30 10.48
CA ILE A 259 -4.52 -10.63 10.49
C ILE A 259 -4.58 -9.52 9.44
N SER A 260 -4.16 -8.31 9.81
CA SER A 260 -4.18 -7.15 8.92
C SER A 260 -3.16 -7.30 7.79
N GLU A 261 -3.42 -6.64 6.67
CA GLU A 261 -2.51 -6.62 5.52
C GLU A 261 -1.13 -6.04 5.90
N SER A 262 -1.11 -4.99 6.74
CA SER A 262 0.13 -4.41 7.26
C SER A 262 0.92 -5.42 8.09
N MET A 263 0.26 -6.22 8.91
CA MET A 263 0.93 -7.27 9.68
C MET A 263 1.47 -8.37 8.77
N TYR A 264 0.76 -8.81 7.73
CA TYR A 264 1.29 -9.76 6.76
C TYR A 264 2.56 -9.26 6.05
N ASN A 265 2.61 -7.97 5.71
CA ASN A 265 3.81 -7.38 5.13
C ASN A 265 5.01 -7.41 6.09
N ASN A 266 4.78 -7.13 7.38
CA ASN A 266 5.83 -7.22 8.40
C ASN A 266 6.35 -8.66 8.52
N ILE A 267 5.45 -9.64 8.56
CA ILE A 267 5.82 -11.06 8.62
C ILE A 267 6.56 -11.50 7.35
N MET A 268 6.18 -10.98 6.18
CA MET A 268 6.89 -11.24 4.93
C MET A 268 8.29 -10.61 4.92
N SER A 269 8.43 -9.39 5.45
CA SER A 269 9.72 -8.70 5.59
C SER A 269 10.65 -9.48 6.53
N GLU A 270 10.15 -9.90 7.68
CA GLU A 270 10.91 -10.72 8.63
C GLU A 270 11.38 -12.06 8.02
N GLN A 271 10.58 -12.68 7.16
CA GLN A 271 11.01 -13.89 6.45
C GLN A 271 12.16 -13.62 5.48
N ILE A 272 12.18 -12.44 4.86
CA ILE A 272 13.28 -12.00 4.01
C ILE A 272 14.52 -11.72 4.88
N ASP A 273 14.36 -11.09 6.04
CA ASP A 273 15.45 -10.87 6.99
C ASP A 273 16.04 -12.19 7.50
N TRP A 274 15.23 -13.23 7.69
CA TRP A 274 15.74 -14.57 7.99
C TRP A 274 16.59 -15.16 6.86
N ILE A 275 16.30 -14.83 5.61
CA ILE A 275 17.12 -15.21 4.46
C ILE A 275 18.45 -14.43 4.52
N TYR A 276 18.42 -13.12 4.72
CA TYR A 276 19.63 -12.30 4.87
C TYR A 276 20.56 -12.81 5.98
N ASP A 277 20.00 -12.97 7.18
CA ASP A 277 20.72 -13.36 8.39
C ASP A 277 21.19 -14.83 8.41
N GLY A 278 20.77 -15.65 7.44
CA GLY A 278 21.06 -17.09 7.43
C GLY A 278 20.36 -17.86 8.55
N LYS A 279 19.15 -17.42 8.91
CA LYS A 279 18.25 -18.08 9.87
C LYS A 279 17.43 -19.20 9.18
N ASP A 280 18.07 -20.02 8.35
CA ASP A 280 17.45 -21.06 7.51
C ASP A 280 16.56 -22.04 8.31
N ASN A 281 17.01 -22.44 9.51
CA ASN A 281 16.26 -23.33 10.39
C ASN A 281 14.93 -22.69 10.85
N ARG A 282 14.92 -21.38 11.06
CA ARG A 282 13.76 -20.62 11.50
C ARG A 282 12.75 -20.51 10.37
N LEU A 283 13.20 -20.11 9.18
CA LEU A 283 12.38 -20.07 7.97
C LEU A 283 11.85 -21.46 7.61
N SER A 284 12.66 -22.51 7.72
CA SER A 284 12.23 -23.89 7.51
C SER A 284 11.12 -24.30 8.47
N ARG A 285 11.26 -24.00 9.77
CA ARG A 285 10.20 -24.30 10.75
C ARG A 285 8.92 -23.55 10.46
N PHE A 286 9.03 -22.28 10.07
CA PHE A 286 7.89 -21.49 9.63
C PHE A 286 7.21 -22.15 8.42
N LEU A 287 7.91 -22.38 7.32
CA LEU A 287 7.29 -22.97 6.12
C LEU A 287 6.72 -24.37 6.39
N ASN A 288 7.41 -25.21 7.18
CA ASN A 288 6.94 -26.53 7.63
C ASN A 288 5.59 -26.50 8.34
N GLY A 289 5.29 -25.44 9.11
CA GLY A 289 4.04 -25.31 9.84
C GLY A 289 2.81 -25.45 8.94
N GLN A 290 2.91 -25.03 7.68
CA GLN A 290 1.80 -25.11 6.71
C GLN A 290 1.43 -26.54 6.32
N GLY A 291 2.38 -27.48 6.35
CA GLY A 291 2.14 -28.88 5.97
C GLY A 291 1.12 -29.59 6.86
N SER A 292 0.92 -29.08 8.08
CA SER A 292 -0.02 -29.61 9.07
C SER A 292 -1.40 -28.94 9.05
N LEU A 293 -1.57 -27.87 8.28
CA LEU A 293 -2.82 -27.10 8.23
C LEU A 293 -3.82 -27.71 7.26
N GLU A 294 -5.11 -27.59 7.54
CA GLU A 294 -6.17 -27.82 6.56
C GLU A 294 -5.87 -27.05 5.26
N LEU A 295 -6.01 -27.71 4.11
CA LEU A 295 -5.60 -27.17 2.81
C LEU A 295 -6.12 -25.75 2.56
N ASP A 296 -7.40 -25.49 2.80
CA ASP A 296 -7.99 -24.16 2.59
C ASP A 296 -7.40 -23.09 3.51
N LYS A 297 -7.03 -23.45 4.74
CA LYS A 297 -6.36 -22.53 5.68
C LYS A 297 -4.93 -22.25 5.23
N ALA A 298 -4.22 -23.28 4.78
CA ALA A 298 -2.87 -23.13 4.23
C ALA A 298 -2.87 -22.23 3.00
N LYS A 299 -3.80 -22.45 2.05
CA LYS A 299 -4.01 -21.61 0.87
C LYS A 299 -4.22 -20.15 1.25
N LYS A 300 -5.12 -19.86 2.20
CA LYS A 300 -5.36 -18.48 2.66
C LYS A 300 -4.12 -17.77 3.19
N PHE A 301 -3.29 -18.47 3.99
CA PHE A 301 -2.03 -17.89 4.44
C PHE A 301 -1.08 -17.60 3.28
N ARG A 302 -0.93 -18.53 2.33
CA ARG A 302 -0.09 -18.33 1.15
C ARG A 302 -0.57 -17.18 0.28
N GLU A 303 -1.88 -17.06 0.03
CA GLU A 303 -2.46 -15.94 -0.70
C GLU A 303 -2.06 -14.61 -0.04
N GLN A 304 -2.18 -14.50 1.28
CA GLN A 304 -1.82 -13.28 2.02
C GLN A 304 -0.31 -12.96 1.99
N PHE A 305 0.56 -13.98 2.06
CA PHE A 305 2.01 -13.78 1.93
C PHE A 305 2.42 -13.39 0.51
N LEU A 306 1.79 -13.97 -0.51
CA LEU A 306 2.01 -13.57 -1.90
C LEU A 306 1.60 -12.11 -2.12
N TYR A 307 0.41 -11.70 -1.63
CA TYR A 307 0.01 -10.28 -1.69
C TYR A 307 0.99 -9.37 -0.96
N ALA A 308 1.55 -9.83 0.17
CA ALA A 308 2.56 -9.07 0.91
C ALA A 308 3.88 -8.95 0.13
N GLY A 309 4.35 -10.04 -0.47
CA GLY A 309 5.53 -10.05 -1.33
C GLY A 309 5.38 -9.11 -2.52
N ASP A 310 4.22 -9.13 -3.18
CA ASP A 310 3.92 -8.26 -4.33
C ASP A 310 3.97 -6.77 -3.96
N ARG A 311 3.44 -6.41 -2.78
CA ARG A 311 3.51 -5.04 -2.26
C ARG A 311 4.94 -4.61 -1.91
N LEU A 312 5.71 -5.50 -1.28
CA LEU A 312 7.11 -5.25 -0.95
C LEU A 312 7.96 -5.08 -2.21
N ALA A 313 7.74 -5.89 -3.24
CA ALA A 313 8.42 -5.78 -4.52
C ALA A 313 8.10 -4.45 -5.22
N ALA A 314 6.82 -4.10 -5.35
CA ALA A 314 6.42 -2.82 -5.95
C ALA A 314 7.02 -1.61 -5.20
N THR A 315 7.05 -1.67 -3.87
CA THR A 315 7.69 -0.62 -3.06
C THR A 315 9.19 -0.57 -3.32
N THR A 316 9.87 -1.71 -3.35
CA THR A 316 11.31 -1.82 -3.61
C THR A 316 11.67 -1.28 -4.99
N LEU A 317 10.91 -1.62 -6.03
CA LEU A 317 11.10 -1.09 -7.39
C LEU A 317 10.99 0.44 -7.43
N ALA A 318 10.09 1.04 -6.65
CA ALA A 318 9.92 2.49 -6.62
C ALA A 318 11.15 3.18 -6.02
N PHE A 319 11.75 2.58 -5.00
CA PHE A 319 13.03 3.02 -4.43
C PHE A 319 14.19 2.86 -5.38
N MET A 320 14.26 1.71 -6.05
CA MET A 320 15.32 1.45 -7.02
C MET A 320 15.27 2.45 -8.17
N TYR A 321 14.07 2.76 -8.66
CA TYR A 321 13.91 3.76 -9.71
C TYR A 321 14.37 5.15 -9.24
N ASP A 322 13.95 5.58 -8.05
CA ASP A 322 14.38 6.87 -7.51
C ASP A 322 15.90 6.93 -7.26
N ALA A 323 16.51 5.82 -6.86
CA ALA A 323 17.96 5.72 -6.70
C ALA A 323 18.72 5.70 -8.03
N TYR A 324 18.14 5.12 -9.06
CA TYR A 324 18.68 5.12 -10.42
C TYR A 324 18.65 6.53 -11.05
N GLU A 325 17.52 7.24 -10.92
CA GLU A 325 17.36 8.60 -11.44
C GLU A 325 18.15 9.64 -10.62
N ASN A 326 18.23 9.45 -9.30
CA ASN A 326 18.86 10.39 -8.37
C ASN A 326 20.04 9.76 -7.57
N PRO A 327 21.09 9.26 -8.24
CA PRO A 327 22.16 8.48 -7.61
C PRO A 327 22.91 9.26 -6.54
N ASN A 328 23.17 10.55 -6.76
CA ASN A 328 23.89 11.44 -5.83
C ASN A 328 23.15 11.66 -4.50
N SER A 329 21.87 11.26 -4.43
CA SER A 329 21.07 11.38 -3.22
C SER A 329 21.15 10.11 -2.34
N TYR A 330 21.80 9.06 -2.81
CA TYR A 330 21.89 7.75 -2.15
C TYR A 330 23.35 7.28 -2.00
N PRO A 331 23.66 6.46 -0.98
CA PRO A 331 24.92 5.72 -0.94
C PRO A 331 25.12 4.85 -2.21
N PRO A 332 26.35 4.73 -2.74
CA PRO A 332 26.63 3.99 -3.97
C PRO A 332 26.17 2.52 -3.97
N GLU A 333 26.09 1.88 -2.81
CA GLU A 333 25.66 0.48 -2.66
C GLU A 333 24.14 0.29 -2.54
N THR A 334 23.36 1.38 -2.58
CA THR A 334 21.91 1.35 -2.33
C THR A 334 21.15 0.47 -3.31
N LEU A 335 21.41 0.62 -4.62
CA LEU A 335 20.74 -0.15 -5.65
C LEU A 335 21.08 -1.64 -5.55
N GLU A 336 22.34 -1.97 -5.27
CA GLU A 336 22.79 -3.36 -5.09
C GLU A 336 22.05 -4.03 -3.91
N LYS A 337 21.95 -3.33 -2.77
CA LYS A 337 21.19 -3.81 -1.61
C LYS A 337 19.71 -4.00 -1.92
N PHE A 338 19.09 -3.08 -2.68
CA PHE A 338 17.70 -3.24 -3.10
C PHE A 338 17.49 -4.38 -4.11
N GLN A 339 18.45 -4.58 -5.01
CA GLN A 339 18.43 -5.71 -5.95
C GLN A 339 18.50 -7.03 -5.18
N GLU A 340 19.36 -7.13 -4.15
CA GLU A 340 19.41 -8.30 -3.27
C GLU A 340 18.07 -8.51 -2.55
N TYR A 341 17.43 -7.43 -2.08
CA TYR A 341 16.16 -7.52 -1.36
C TYR A 341 15.03 -8.00 -2.28
N LEU A 342 14.96 -7.44 -3.49
CA LEU A 342 14.03 -7.85 -4.55
C LEU A 342 14.22 -9.32 -4.94
N THR A 343 15.48 -9.78 -5.01
CA THR A 343 15.84 -11.18 -5.28
C THR A 343 15.28 -12.12 -4.22
N HIS A 344 15.37 -11.75 -2.94
CA HIS A 344 14.81 -12.53 -1.85
C HIS A 344 13.27 -12.52 -1.85
N ILE A 345 12.64 -11.39 -2.19
CA ILE A 345 11.19 -11.33 -2.38
C ILE A 345 10.76 -12.31 -3.49
N ASN A 346 11.38 -12.24 -4.67
CA ASN A 346 11.09 -13.13 -5.80
C ASN A 346 11.27 -14.59 -5.43
N SER A 347 12.36 -14.92 -4.73
CA SER A 347 12.64 -16.28 -4.27
C SER A 347 11.55 -16.79 -3.33
N LEU A 348 11.16 -16.00 -2.33
CA LEU A 348 10.16 -16.39 -1.35
C LEU A 348 8.76 -16.48 -1.98
N ASN A 349 8.42 -15.58 -2.90
CA ASN A 349 7.21 -15.69 -3.74
C ASN A 349 7.20 -16.99 -4.55
N GLY A 350 8.32 -17.33 -5.21
CA GLY A 350 8.47 -18.59 -5.94
C GLY A 350 8.26 -19.83 -5.06
N VAL A 351 8.75 -19.78 -3.81
CA VAL A 351 8.49 -20.84 -2.81
C VAL A 351 7.01 -20.95 -2.51
N TYR A 352 6.34 -19.82 -2.20
CA TYR A 352 4.91 -19.82 -1.91
C TYR A 352 4.06 -20.32 -3.08
N MET A 353 4.40 -19.92 -4.31
CA MET A 353 3.76 -20.45 -5.53
C MET A 353 3.98 -21.95 -5.67
N THR A 354 5.20 -22.45 -5.42
CA THR A 354 5.49 -23.88 -5.45
C THR A 354 4.68 -24.65 -4.40
N LEU A 355 4.51 -24.10 -3.19
CA LEU A 355 3.67 -24.70 -2.15
C LEU A 355 2.18 -24.72 -2.56
N GLU A 356 1.73 -23.73 -3.33
CA GLU A 356 0.38 -23.68 -3.86
C GLU A 356 0.17 -24.72 -4.97
N GLU A 357 1.10 -24.81 -5.93
CA GLU A 357 1.11 -25.80 -7.02
C GLU A 357 1.11 -27.24 -6.49
N LEU A 358 1.91 -27.51 -5.45
CA LEU A 358 1.96 -28.83 -4.81
C LEU A 358 0.72 -29.11 -3.94
N GLY A 359 -0.13 -28.10 -3.70
CA GLY A 359 -1.32 -28.19 -2.87
C GLY A 359 -0.98 -28.60 -1.44
N ILE A 360 0.03 -27.97 -0.85
CA ILE A 360 0.55 -28.29 0.49
C ILE A 360 -0.49 -27.94 1.57
N GLY A 361 -0.68 -28.89 2.49
CA GLY A 361 -1.61 -28.86 3.62
C GLY A 361 -2.16 -30.26 3.90
N ALA A 362 -2.65 -30.52 5.11
CA ALA A 362 -3.30 -31.77 5.45
C ALA A 362 -4.48 -32.01 4.49
N LYS A 363 -4.39 -33.09 3.71
CA LYS A 363 -5.53 -33.64 2.96
C LYS A 363 -6.12 -34.78 3.77
N GLN A 364 -7.36 -34.63 4.20
CA GLN A 364 -8.14 -35.76 4.70
C GLN A 364 -8.47 -36.65 3.50
N GLY A 365 -7.93 -37.87 3.48
CA GLY A 365 -8.18 -38.79 2.37
C GLY A 365 -9.63 -39.25 2.32
N ASP A 366 -10.12 -39.47 1.10
CA ASP A 366 -11.38 -40.16 0.87
C ASP A 366 -11.35 -41.55 1.51
N MET A 367 -12.48 -41.93 2.12
CA MET A 367 -12.64 -43.30 2.59
C MET A 367 -12.67 -44.22 1.37
N TYR A 368 -11.71 -45.14 1.27
CA TYR A 368 -11.81 -46.19 0.27
C TYR A 368 -13.08 -47.01 0.52
N ALA A 369 -13.63 -47.64 -0.52
CA ALA A 369 -14.73 -48.60 -0.38
C ALA A 369 -14.41 -49.75 0.62
N SER A 370 -13.13 -49.93 0.97
CA SER A 370 -12.61 -50.86 1.97
C SER A 370 -12.55 -50.33 3.42
N GLY A 371 -12.94 -49.08 3.69
CA GLY A 371 -12.94 -48.47 5.03
C GLY A 371 -11.59 -47.89 5.48
N LYS A 372 -10.58 -47.83 4.60
CA LYS A 372 -9.28 -47.20 4.87
C LYS A 372 -9.33 -45.67 4.69
N TYR A 373 -8.50 -44.94 5.43
CA TYR A 373 -8.25 -43.50 5.23
C TYR A 373 -6.82 -43.26 4.77
N LYS A 374 -6.60 -42.25 3.94
CA LYS A 374 -5.27 -41.83 3.49
C LYS A 374 -4.91 -40.48 4.09
N HIS A 375 -3.73 -40.37 4.66
CA HIS A 375 -3.18 -39.12 5.21
C HIS A 375 -1.91 -38.74 4.44
N ILE A 376 -1.79 -37.46 4.08
CA ILE A 376 -0.58 -36.92 3.47
C ILE A 376 -0.04 -35.85 4.41
N SER A 377 1.23 -35.99 4.80
CA SER A 377 1.97 -35.00 5.58
C SER A 377 3.11 -34.44 4.74
N TYR A 378 3.33 -33.13 4.82
CA TYR A 378 4.35 -32.45 4.05
C TYR A 378 5.43 -31.94 5.01
N THR A 379 6.70 -32.17 4.68
CA THR A 379 7.85 -31.59 5.37
C THR A 379 8.64 -30.76 4.37
N ILE A 380 8.61 -29.45 4.52
CA ILE A 380 9.31 -28.48 3.69
C ILE A 380 10.70 -28.25 4.30
N ASP A 381 11.75 -28.73 3.64
CA ASP A 381 13.14 -28.45 4.04
C ASP A 381 13.71 -27.32 3.18
N VAL A 382 13.65 -26.10 3.69
CA VAL A 382 14.20 -24.95 2.99
C VAL A 382 15.71 -25.01 3.10
N LYS A 383 16.36 -25.34 1.98
CA LYS A 383 17.80 -25.17 1.83
C LYS A 383 18.03 -23.92 1.00
N LEU A 384 18.88 -23.04 1.50
CA LEU A 384 19.26 -21.83 0.80
C LEU A 384 20.63 -22.13 0.18
N ASP A 385 20.70 -22.20 -1.16
CA ASP A 385 21.99 -22.31 -1.85
C ASP A 385 22.55 -20.90 -2.05
N ARG A 386 23.72 -20.64 -1.43
CA ARG A 386 24.44 -19.36 -1.51
C ARG A 386 25.65 -19.44 -2.45
N SER A 387 25.60 -20.29 -3.47
CA SER A 387 26.71 -20.41 -4.43
C SER A 387 26.79 -19.18 -5.35
N ALA A 388 28.02 -18.66 -5.55
CA ALA A 388 28.41 -17.62 -6.52
C ALA A 388 28.23 -16.13 -6.13
N GLY A 389 28.18 -15.79 -4.83
CA GLY A 389 28.21 -14.38 -4.39
C GLY A 389 26.87 -13.63 -4.56
N TYR A 390 25.88 -14.28 -5.19
CA TYR A 390 24.48 -13.88 -5.26
C TYR A 390 23.60 -15.08 -4.87
N PHE A 391 22.41 -14.81 -4.33
CA PHE A 391 21.52 -15.84 -3.82
C PHE A 391 20.63 -16.43 -4.94
N ASN A 392 20.84 -17.71 -5.27
CA ASN A 392 19.90 -18.50 -6.08
C ASN A 392 19.11 -19.42 -5.14
N GLY A 393 17.95 -18.98 -4.67
CA GLY A 393 17.12 -19.77 -3.77
C GLY A 393 16.77 -21.13 -4.36
N THR A 394 17.15 -22.22 -3.67
CA THR A 394 16.88 -23.61 -4.07
C THR A 394 16.15 -24.35 -2.95
N VAL A 395 14.84 -24.14 -2.82
CA VAL A 395 14.05 -24.73 -1.73
C VAL A 395 13.70 -26.18 -2.01
N VAL A 396 14.02 -27.12 -1.09
CA VAL A 396 13.80 -28.56 -1.24
C VAL A 396 12.58 -29.04 -0.45
N ILE A 397 11.50 -29.42 -1.13
CA ILE A 397 10.28 -29.90 -0.44
C ILE A 397 10.30 -31.44 -0.35
N ASN A 398 10.08 -32.00 0.84
CA ASN A 398 9.93 -33.45 1.09
C ASN A 398 8.46 -33.81 1.39
N VAL A 399 7.95 -34.93 0.85
CA VAL A 399 6.54 -35.35 1.03
C VAL A 399 6.47 -36.76 1.62
N GLU A 400 5.67 -36.95 2.67
CA GLU A 400 5.43 -38.25 3.29
C GLU A 400 3.94 -38.62 3.26
N GLN A 401 3.61 -39.88 2.94
CA GLN A 401 2.23 -40.35 2.84
C GLN A 401 2.02 -41.60 3.71
N TRP A 402 0.89 -41.64 4.44
CA TRP A 402 0.51 -42.69 5.37
C TRP A 402 -0.94 -43.17 5.11
N GLU A 403 -1.28 -44.42 5.43
CA GLU A 403 -2.65 -44.94 5.39
C GLU A 403 -3.08 -45.52 6.74
N ASP A 404 -4.33 -45.25 7.10
CA ASP A 404 -5.03 -45.78 8.27
C ASP A 404 -5.95 -46.94 7.86
N LEU A 405 -5.84 -48.08 8.54
CA LEU A 405 -6.75 -49.22 8.37
C LEU A 405 -8.03 -49.01 9.21
N PRO A 406 -9.20 -49.48 8.76
CA PRO A 406 -10.43 -49.40 9.56
C PRO A 406 -10.26 -50.14 10.90
N GLY A 407 -10.40 -49.40 12.01
CA GLY A 407 -10.55 -49.97 13.35
C GLY A 407 -12.02 -50.32 13.63
N GLU A 408 -12.27 -51.43 14.33
CA GLU A 408 -13.61 -51.75 14.83
C GLU A 408 -14.11 -50.65 15.78
N LYS A 409 -15.38 -50.26 15.60
CA LYS A 409 -16.06 -49.24 16.41
C LYS A 409 -16.04 -49.64 17.89
N GLY A 410 -15.17 -49.03 18.69
CA GLY A 410 -15.17 -49.17 20.16
C GLY A 410 -13.84 -49.56 20.82
N ALA A 411 -12.76 -49.76 20.07
CA ALA A 411 -11.42 -49.98 20.62
C ALA A 411 -10.40 -49.00 19.99
N THR A 412 -9.62 -48.29 20.79
CA THR A 412 -8.43 -47.54 20.33
C THR A 412 -7.20 -48.46 20.27
N PRO A 413 -6.14 -48.15 19.49
CA PRO A 413 -5.99 -47.11 18.47
C PRO A 413 -5.95 -47.66 17.03
N TYR A 414 -6.28 -46.80 16.06
CA TYR A 414 -5.97 -47.01 14.64
C TYR A 414 -4.50 -47.38 14.48
N ILE A 415 -4.19 -48.44 13.74
CA ILE A 415 -2.81 -48.76 13.40
C ILE A 415 -2.49 -48.06 12.07
N SER A 416 -1.72 -46.98 12.15
CA SER A 416 -1.16 -46.28 11.00
C SER A 416 0.11 -47.02 10.52
N TYR A 417 0.18 -47.37 9.24
CA TYR A 417 1.43 -47.86 8.64
C TYR A 417 1.82 -46.93 7.50
N ALA A 418 3.11 -46.57 7.38
CA ALA A 418 3.64 -45.93 6.18
C ALA A 418 3.53 -46.95 5.03
N GLU A 419 2.58 -46.77 4.11
CA GLU A 419 2.54 -47.58 2.89
C GLU A 419 3.65 -47.15 1.91
N SER A 420 4.02 -45.86 1.89
CA SER A 420 5.12 -45.37 1.06
C SER A 420 5.56 -43.95 1.46
N SER A 421 6.83 -43.75 1.81
CA SER A 421 7.46 -42.43 1.72
C SER A 421 7.85 -42.19 0.27
N LYS A 422 7.21 -41.22 -0.40
CA LYS A 422 7.68 -40.73 -1.70
C LYS A 422 8.46 -39.44 -1.49
N THR A 423 9.76 -39.55 -1.24
CA THR A 423 10.66 -38.41 -1.32
C THR A 423 10.72 -37.95 -2.78
N GLY A 424 9.99 -36.90 -3.12
CA GLY A 424 10.21 -36.14 -4.35
C GLY A 424 11.00 -34.91 -3.99
N GLN A 425 12.22 -34.75 -4.52
CA GLN A 425 12.96 -33.50 -4.38
C GLN A 425 12.38 -32.50 -5.36
N TYR A 426 11.77 -31.44 -4.84
CA TYR A 426 11.27 -30.33 -5.64
C TYR A 426 12.11 -29.10 -5.35
N THR A 427 12.50 -28.38 -6.39
CA THR A 427 13.30 -27.16 -6.30
C THR A 427 12.49 -25.99 -6.82
N SER A 428 12.20 -25.01 -5.97
CA SER A 428 11.84 -23.67 -6.45
C SER A 428 13.14 -22.92 -6.75
N GLY A 429 13.24 -22.30 -7.92
CA GLY A 429 14.41 -21.52 -8.32
C GLY A 429 14.02 -20.34 -9.19
N ILE A 430 14.84 -19.29 -9.16
CA ILE A 430 14.70 -18.13 -10.05
C ILE A 430 15.73 -18.21 -11.16
N SER A 431 15.40 -17.70 -12.34
CA SER A 431 16.34 -17.52 -13.46
C SER A 431 16.20 -16.10 -13.97
N TYR A 432 17.31 -15.41 -14.16
CA TYR A 432 17.40 -14.11 -14.83
C TYR A 432 17.69 -14.26 -16.34
N SER A 433 17.52 -15.47 -16.89
CA SER A 433 17.67 -15.73 -18.33
C SER A 433 16.46 -16.45 -18.92
N ALA A 434 16.17 -16.14 -20.18
CA ALA A 434 15.02 -16.60 -20.96
C ALA A 434 14.94 -18.12 -21.27
N ALA A 435 15.73 -18.97 -20.60
CA ALA A 435 15.94 -20.37 -20.97
C ALA A 435 14.63 -21.11 -21.33
N THR A 436 14.61 -21.65 -22.56
CA THR A 436 13.48 -22.27 -23.27
C THR A 436 12.46 -22.95 -22.36
N SER A 437 11.32 -22.28 -22.17
CA SER A 437 10.19 -22.77 -21.40
C SER A 437 9.45 -23.88 -22.16
N ASN A 438 9.26 -25.04 -21.53
CA ASN A 438 8.21 -25.96 -21.93
C ASN A 438 6.89 -25.40 -21.40
N ASN A 439 6.19 -24.62 -22.22
CA ASN A 439 4.86 -24.09 -21.92
C ASN A 439 3.90 -25.24 -21.61
N ARG A 440 3.61 -25.48 -20.32
CA ARG A 440 2.45 -26.25 -19.90
C ARG A 440 1.33 -25.29 -19.54
N GLN A 441 0.09 -25.70 -19.81
CA GLN A 441 -1.11 -24.96 -19.43
C GLN A 441 -1.10 -24.76 -17.91
N GLU A 442 -1.17 -23.51 -17.47
CA GLU A 442 -1.41 -23.19 -16.06
C GLU A 442 -2.68 -23.88 -15.59
N GLU A 443 -2.63 -24.48 -14.39
CA GLU A 443 -3.83 -25.01 -13.77
C GLU A 443 -4.80 -23.85 -13.46
N ALA A 444 -6.10 -24.06 -13.67
CA ALA A 444 -7.11 -23.00 -13.50
C ALA A 444 -7.10 -22.34 -12.11
N ALA A 445 -6.66 -23.07 -11.08
CA ALA A 445 -6.54 -22.55 -9.72
C ALA A 445 -5.40 -21.52 -9.57
N ILE A 446 -4.31 -21.69 -10.33
CA ILE A 446 -3.13 -20.82 -10.30
C ILE A 446 -3.40 -19.56 -11.11
N ALA A 447 -4.02 -19.71 -12.28
CA ALA A 447 -4.49 -18.58 -13.06
C ALA A 447 -5.48 -17.71 -12.26
N GLU A 448 -6.38 -18.32 -11.48
CA GLU A 448 -7.29 -17.58 -10.59
C GLU A 448 -6.56 -16.88 -9.44
N LEU A 449 -5.54 -17.52 -8.86
CA LEU A 449 -4.70 -16.88 -7.85
C LEU A 449 -3.97 -15.66 -8.41
N ASN A 450 -3.34 -15.77 -9.57
CA ASN A 450 -2.64 -14.65 -10.22
C ASN A 450 -3.61 -13.49 -10.52
N ARG A 451 -4.83 -13.75 -11.01
CA ARG A 451 -5.85 -12.68 -11.17
C ARG A 451 -6.19 -11.96 -9.86
N LYS A 452 -6.30 -12.70 -8.75
CA LYS A 452 -6.53 -12.06 -7.44
C LYS A 452 -5.33 -11.22 -7.01
N ARG A 453 -4.11 -11.69 -7.26
CA ARG A 453 -2.87 -10.96 -6.96
C ARG A 453 -2.78 -9.69 -7.80
N ASP A 454 -3.06 -9.76 -9.10
CA ASP A 454 -3.13 -8.60 -10.00
C ASP A 454 -4.12 -7.55 -9.47
N ALA A 455 -5.36 -7.94 -9.17
CA ALA A 455 -6.37 -7.01 -8.63
C ALA A 455 -5.92 -6.35 -7.30
N ARG A 456 -5.30 -7.12 -6.41
CA ARG A 456 -4.80 -6.59 -5.12
C ARG A 456 -3.58 -5.70 -5.27
N LEU A 457 -2.70 -6.03 -6.21
CA LEU A 457 -1.52 -5.23 -6.52
C LEU A 457 -1.92 -3.91 -7.19
N GLU A 458 -2.88 -3.96 -8.12
CA GLU A 458 -3.45 -2.79 -8.79
C GLU A 458 -4.09 -1.83 -7.76
N ASP A 459 -4.93 -2.34 -6.86
CA ASP A 459 -5.51 -1.55 -5.76
C ASP A 459 -4.43 -0.90 -4.90
N PHE A 460 -3.36 -1.65 -4.57
CA PHE A 460 -2.24 -1.14 -3.79
C PHE A 460 -1.50 -0.02 -4.53
N VAL A 461 -1.05 -0.22 -5.77
CA VAL A 461 -0.31 0.81 -6.52
C VAL A 461 -1.16 2.03 -6.82
N LYS A 462 -2.47 1.87 -7.03
CA LYS A 462 -3.41 3.00 -7.13
C LYS A 462 -3.54 3.78 -5.84
N SER A 463 -3.48 3.10 -4.69
CA SER A 463 -3.53 3.72 -3.36
C SER A 463 -2.24 4.42 -2.94
N LEU A 464 -1.12 4.16 -3.61
CA LEU A 464 0.12 4.91 -3.39
C LEU A 464 -0.12 6.39 -3.73
N ALA A 465 -0.22 7.23 -2.69
CA ALA A 465 -0.42 8.67 -2.82
C ALA A 465 0.85 9.42 -2.46
N VAL A 466 1.27 10.31 -3.35
CA VAL A 466 2.44 11.17 -3.18
C VAL A 466 2.13 12.23 -2.11
N GLY A 467 2.81 12.15 -0.96
CA GLY A 467 2.88 13.26 0.01
C GLY A 467 2.19 13.08 1.37
N SER A 468 1.64 11.91 1.72
CA SER A 468 1.09 11.73 3.08
C SER A 468 1.03 10.26 3.53
N ALA A 469 2.17 9.65 3.81
CA ALA A 469 2.34 8.60 4.81
C ALA A 469 3.81 8.16 4.79
N THR A 470 4.49 8.22 5.94
CA THR A 470 5.61 7.32 6.17
C THR A 470 5.07 5.91 6.08
N PHE A 471 5.29 5.23 4.94
CA PHE A 471 4.95 3.83 4.83
C PHE A 471 5.88 3.05 5.78
N PRO A 472 5.37 2.18 6.66
CA PRO A 472 6.23 1.37 7.51
C PRO A 472 7.17 0.45 6.70
N PHE A 473 6.85 0.15 5.43
CA PHE A 473 7.69 -0.61 4.50
C PHE A 473 8.84 0.21 3.91
N VAL A 474 8.61 1.52 3.73
CA VAL A 474 9.62 2.49 3.31
C VAL A 474 10.74 2.57 4.35
N THR A 475 10.41 2.49 5.64
CA THR A 475 11.41 2.43 6.71
C THR A 475 12.27 1.16 6.66
N ILE A 476 11.76 0.01 6.20
CA ILE A 476 12.50 -1.27 6.09
C ILE A 476 13.52 -1.22 4.95
N SER A 477 13.02 -0.84 3.77
CA SER A 477 13.82 -0.64 2.57
C SER A 477 14.95 0.37 2.85
N LEU A 478 14.62 1.47 3.52
CA LEU A 478 15.62 2.46 3.90
C LEU A 478 16.51 2.03 5.07
N SER A 479 16.05 1.24 6.05
CA SER A 479 16.89 0.76 7.18
C SER A 479 17.90 -0.30 6.73
N LEU A 480 17.57 -1.13 5.75
CA LEU A 480 18.49 -2.08 5.10
C LEU A 480 19.64 -1.34 4.38
N VAL A 481 19.34 -0.22 3.73
CA VAL A 481 20.33 0.66 3.10
C VAL A 481 21.10 1.46 4.15
N ALA A 482 20.38 2.02 5.11
CA ALA A 482 20.86 2.78 6.26
C ALA A 482 21.34 1.88 7.40
N GLY A 483 21.97 0.74 7.08
CA GLY A 483 22.68 -0.15 8.00
C GLY A 483 23.84 0.51 8.77
N ALA A 484 23.80 1.83 8.94
CA ALA A 484 24.68 2.65 9.72
C ALA A 484 24.81 2.15 11.17
N ASN A 485 23.76 1.58 11.79
CA ASN A 485 23.87 1.01 13.14
C ASN A 485 24.73 -0.27 13.18
N VAL A 486 24.63 -1.12 12.15
CA VAL A 486 25.47 -2.32 12.03
C VAL A 486 26.88 -1.92 11.61
N LEU A 487 27.04 -1.05 10.61
CA LEU A 487 28.32 -0.61 10.06
C LEU A 487 29.15 0.23 11.05
N THR A 488 28.53 1.06 11.89
CA THR A 488 29.22 1.74 13.02
C THR A 488 29.61 0.76 14.11
N ALA A 489 28.75 -0.21 14.46
CA ALA A 489 29.05 -1.24 15.46
C ALA A 489 30.19 -2.18 15.04
N VAL A 490 30.46 -2.35 13.73
CA VAL A 490 31.64 -3.07 13.21
C VAL A 490 32.81 -2.15 12.81
N GLY A 491 32.68 -0.82 12.98
CA GLY A 491 33.76 0.16 12.77
C GLY A 491 34.08 0.51 11.31
N LEU A 492 33.14 0.34 10.39
CA LEU A 492 33.33 0.57 8.95
C LEU A 492 32.95 1.98 8.49
N ILE A 493 32.12 2.71 9.25
CA ILE A 493 31.79 4.13 9.01
C ILE A 493 31.82 4.91 10.33
N SER A 494 32.03 6.22 10.23
CA SER A 494 32.14 7.15 11.35
C SER A 494 30.77 7.65 11.87
N PRO A 495 30.69 8.11 13.13
CA PRO A 495 29.46 8.69 13.70
C PRO A 495 28.92 9.92 12.93
N ASP A 496 29.78 10.66 12.25
CA ASP A 496 29.39 11.83 11.46
C ASP A 496 28.68 11.42 10.14
N GLU A 497 29.03 10.26 9.57
CA GLU A 497 28.37 9.69 8.38
C GLU A 497 26.98 9.13 8.72
N GLN A 498 26.79 8.61 9.94
CA GLN A 498 25.49 8.13 10.44
C GLN A 498 24.43 9.26 10.54
N SER A 499 24.84 10.46 10.97
CA SER A 499 23.93 11.61 11.09
C SER A 499 23.41 12.10 9.75
N GLN A 500 24.22 11.99 8.68
CA GLN A 500 23.82 12.40 7.32
C GLN A 500 22.81 11.42 6.73
N VAL A 501 23.01 10.12 6.94
CA VAL A 501 22.07 9.06 6.49
C VAL A 501 20.70 9.21 7.15
N GLY A 502 20.64 9.52 8.46
CA GLY A 502 19.37 9.74 9.18
C GLY A 502 18.56 10.96 8.70
N GLU A 503 19.24 12.06 8.35
CA GLU A 503 18.61 13.29 7.83
C GLU A 503 18.12 13.14 6.38
N VAL A 504 18.84 12.37 5.56
CA VAL A 504 18.44 12.02 4.18
C VAL A 504 17.23 11.09 4.18
N THR A 505 17.16 10.15 5.13
CA THR A 505 16.07 9.16 5.22
C THR A 505 14.73 9.83 5.54
N ALA A 506 14.64 10.71 6.55
CA ALA A 506 13.38 11.31 6.97
C ALA A 506 12.79 12.34 5.98
N ASN A 507 13.65 13.07 5.26
CA ASN A 507 13.23 14.09 4.30
C ASN A 507 12.84 13.50 2.92
N ARG A 508 13.32 12.30 2.58
CA ARG A 508 13.10 11.69 1.25
C ARG A 508 11.93 10.72 1.17
N VAL A 509 11.39 10.21 2.29
CA VAL A 509 10.11 9.47 2.29
C VAL A 509 8.96 10.29 1.71
N GLY A 510 9.04 11.63 1.81
CA GLY A 510 8.11 12.55 1.16
C GLY A 510 8.41 12.87 -0.32
N ALA A 511 9.54 12.40 -0.88
CA ALA A 511 10.10 12.88 -2.15
C ALA A 511 10.18 11.85 -3.29
N ILE A 512 9.86 10.57 -3.07
CA ILE A 512 9.97 9.46 -4.05
C ILE A 512 8.83 9.46 -5.09
N LYS A 513 8.32 10.65 -5.42
CA LYS A 513 7.15 10.82 -6.28
C LYS A 513 7.35 10.12 -7.62
N GLU A 514 8.52 10.34 -8.22
CA GLU A 514 8.82 9.87 -9.57
C GLU A 514 8.90 8.35 -9.62
N GLY A 515 9.57 7.71 -8.65
CA GLY A 515 9.57 6.25 -8.53
C GLY A 515 8.20 5.64 -8.30
N VAL A 516 7.35 6.27 -7.47
CA VAL A 516 5.97 5.81 -7.24
C VAL A 516 5.12 5.94 -8.50
N ASP A 517 5.18 7.09 -9.17
CA ASP A 517 4.41 7.35 -10.40
C ASP A 517 4.84 6.39 -11.52
N PHE A 518 6.15 6.15 -11.66
CA PHE A 518 6.71 5.21 -12.64
C PHE A 518 6.26 3.77 -12.37
N VAL A 519 6.49 3.24 -11.17
CA VAL A 519 6.10 1.86 -10.84
C VAL A 519 4.59 1.65 -10.94
N LYS A 520 3.80 2.64 -10.55
CA LYS A 520 2.34 2.61 -10.73
C LYS A 520 1.97 2.49 -12.20
N SER A 521 2.60 3.27 -13.08
CA SER A 521 2.38 3.18 -14.52
C SER A 521 2.79 1.81 -15.06
N TYR A 522 4.00 1.37 -14.75
CA TYR A 522 4.56 0.09 -15.22
C TYR A 522 3.75 -1.13 -14.78
N ILE A 523 3.37 -1.21 -13.50
CA ILE A 523 2.58 -2.34 -12.99
C ILE A 523 1.15 -2.32 -13.56
N THR A 524 0.55 -1.14 -13.71
CA THR A 524 -0.80 -1.04 -14.30
C THR A 524 -0.77 -1.50 -15.76
N SER A 525 0.23 -1.09 -16.54
CA SER A 525 0.36 -1.52 -17.94
C SER A 525 0.63 -3.03 -18.05
N GLU A 526 1.51 -3.59 -17.21
CA GLU A 526 1.75 -5.03 -17.12
C GLU A 526 0.46 -5.83 -16.89
N ILE A 527 -0.39 -5.39 -15.95
CA ILE A 527 -1.66 -6.06 -15.62
C ILE A 527 -2.67 -5.94 -16.78
N GLU A 528 -2.84 -4.75 -17.35
CA GLU A 528 -3.78 -4.52 -18.47
C GLU A 528 -3.44 -5.38 -19.69
N ILE A 529 -2.14 -5.65 -19.93
CA ILE A 529 -1.73 -6.51 -21.04
C ILE A 529 -2.04 -8.00 -20.75
N LYS A 530 -1.98 -8.45 -19.49
CA LYS A 530 -2.29 -9.84 -19.12
C LYS A 530 -3.76 -10.21 -19.31
N ASP A 531 -4.70 -9.28 -19.14
CA ASP A 531 -6.16 -9.50 -19.21
C ASP A 531 -6.74 -9.85 -20.61
N GLY A 532 -5.89 -10.24 -21.57
CA GLY A 532 -6.33 -10.75 -22.87
C GLY A 532 -5.24 -11.01 -23.92
N LYS A 533 -3.96 -10.83 -23.60
CA LYS A 533 -2.84 -10.83 -24.57
C LYS A 533 -1.59 -11.66 -24.14
N GLN A 534 -1.66 -12.33 -22.99
CA GLN A 534 -0.53 -12.89 -22.20
C GLN A 534 0.49 -13.72 -23.00
N GLY A 535 0.04 -14.67 -23.83
CA GLY A 535 0.95 -15.58 -24.54
C GLY A 535 1.86 -14.95 -25.61
N SER A 536 1.49 -13.78 -26.16
CA SER A 536 2.30 -13.08 -27.17
C SER A 536 3.31 -12.10 -26.56
N ARG A 537 2.99 -11.48 -25.42
CA ARG A 537 3.91 -10.56 -24.72
C ARG A 537 4.97 -11.29 -23.91
N ASP A 538 4.63 -12.38 -23.23
CA ASP A 538 5.59 -13.15 -22.42
C ASP A 538 6.73 -13.74 -23.27
N ASN A 539 6.45 -14.08 -24.53
CA ASN A 539 7.44 -14.51 -25.53
C ASN A 539 8.34 -13.36 -26.04
N ILE A 540 8.00 -12.11 -25.77
CA ILE A 540 8.68 -10.94 -26.35
C ILE A 540 9.41 -10.17 -25.28
N VAL A 541 8.75 -9.82 -24.17
CA VAL A 541 9.41 -9.25 -22.99
C VAL A 541 10.38 -10.25 -22.37
N GLY A 542 10.05 -11.54 -22.40
CA GLY A 542 10.97 -12.59 -21.98
C GLY A 542 12.21 -12.74 -22.87
N ASN A 543 12.17 -12.32 -24.14
CA ASN A 543 13.28 -12.47 -25.10
C ASN A 543 14.03 -11.15 -25.37
N LEU A 544 13.37 -9.99 -25.29
CA LEU A 544 13.95 -8.67 -25.63
C LEU A 544 14.71 -8.04 -24.48
N VAL A 545 14.12 -8.02 -23.29
CA VAL A 545 14.74 -7.45 -22.07
C VAL A 545 15.17 -8.56 -21.11
N ASN A 546 15.29 -9.78 -21.65
CA ASN A 546 15.71 -11.00 -20.96
C ASN A 546 15.02 -11.22 -19.59
N LYS A 547 13.75 -10.81 -19.45
CA LYS A 547 13.04 -10.85 -18.17
C LYS A 547 13.05 -12.24 -17.57
N GLY A 548 13.55 -12.32 -16.33
CA GLY A 548 13.61 -13.55 -15.58
C GLY A 548 12.25 -14.14 -15.22
N GLY A 549 12.28 -15.20 -14.43
CA GLY A 549 11.09 -15.84 -13.91
C GLY A 549 11.40 -16.82 -12.80
N TRP A 550 10.37 -17.20 -12.07
CA TRP A 550 10.46 -18.30 -11.12
C TRP A 550 10.14 -19.62 -11.81
N SER A 551 10.71 -20.68 -11.29
CA SER A 551 10.52 -22.03 -11.78
C SER A 551 10.35 -22.99 -10.62
N TYR A 552 9.68 -24.10 -10.90
CA TYR A 552 9.55 -25.22 -10.01
C TYR A 552 9.96 -26.48 -10.75
N SER A 553 10.91 -27.22 -10.19
CA SER A 553 11.52 -28.41 -10.76
C SER A 553 11.30 -29.61 -9.87
N LYS A 554 11.25 -30.81 -10.47
CA LYS A 554 11.25 -32.10 -9.76
C LYS A 554 12.51 -32.86 -10.17
N GLY A 555 13.47 -32.98 -9.25
CA GLY A 555 14.83 -33.36 -9.63
C GLY A 555 15.40 -32.36 -10.65
N GLU A 556 16.01 -32.85 -11.73
CA GLU A 556 16.57 -32.03 -12.81
C GLU A 556 15.53 -31.55 -13.83
N THR A 557 14.25 -31.93 -13.69
CA THR A 557 13.21 -31.59 -14.68
C THR A 557 12.37 -30.40 -14.20
N THR A 558 12.49 -29.27 -14.89
CA THR A 558 11.60 -28.12 -14.74
C THR A 558 10.16 -28.53 -15.05
N GLN A 559 9.29 -28.39 -14.06
CA GLN A 559 7.86 -28.67 -14.16
C GLN A 559 7.08 -27.45 -14.63
N GLN A 560 7.51 -26.26 -14.19
CA GLN A 560 6.90 -24.98 -14.52
C GLN A 560 7.93 -23.87 -14.50
N PHE A 561 7.73 -22.90 -15.37
CA PHE A 561 8.42 -21.62 -15.40
C PHE A 561 7.35 -20.55 -15.60
N SER A 562 7.35 -19.49 -14.80
CA SER A 562 6.43 -18.37 -14.95
C SER A 562 7.12 -17.04 -14.65
N ARG A 563 6.72 -16.02 -15.41
CA ARG A 563 7.13 -14.62 -15.22
C ARG A 563 6.10 -13.85 -14.41
N ASP A 564 4.97 -14.47 -14.08
CA ASP A 564 3.92 -13.82 -13.31
C ASP A 564 4.42 -13.47 -11.91
N HIS A 565 4.30 -12.19 -11.57
CA HIS A 565 4.77 -11.61 -10.30
C HIS A 565 6.26 -11.93 -10.01
N PHE A 566 7.07 -12.00 -11.07
CA PHE A 566 8.52 -11.91 -10.98
C PHE A 566 8.94 -10.47 -11.29
N TYR A 567 9.62 -9.85 -10.34
CA TYR A 567 9.96 -8.43 -10.39
C TYR A 567 11.43 -8.26 -10.75
N ASP A 568 11.71 -7.66 -11.90
CA ASP A 568 13.05 -7.51 -12.45
C ASP A 568 13.30 -6.03 -12.76
N PHE A 569 14.13 -5.38 -11.94
CA PHE A 569 14.37 -3.95 -12.07
C PHE A 569 15.13 -3.62 -13.36
N GLU A 570 16.12 -4.44 -13.72
CA GLU A 570 16.92 -4.27 -14.93
C GLU A 570 16.02 -4.34 -16.16
N SER A 571 15.21 -5.41 -16.30
CA SER A 571 14.27 -5.53 -17.41
C SER A 571 13.26 -4.38 -17.47
N MET A 572 12.84 -3.84 -16.32
CA MET A 572 11.93 -2.70 -16.26
C MET A 572 12.58 -1.41 -16.78
N ILE A 573 13.87 -1.17 -16.47
CA ILE A 573 14.61 -0.02 -17.02
C ILE A 573 14.92 -0.22 -18.51
N GLN A 574 15.29 -1.44 -18.93
CA GLN A 574 15.49 -1.76 -20.34
C GLN A 574 14.20 -1.59 -21.14
N GLU A 575 13.04 -2.03 -20.62
CA GLU A 575 11.74 -1.83 -21.27
C GLU A 575 11.43 -0.33 -21.42
N LYS A 576 11.67 0.46 -20.37
CA LYS A 576 11.55 1.92 -20.42
C LYS A 576 12.48 2.55 -21.46
N TYR A 577 13.73 2.08 -21.55
CA TYR A 577 14.68 2.58 -22.54
C TYR A 577 14.18 2.33 -23.97
N ILE A 578 13.65 1.14 -24.24
CA ILE A 578 13.08 0.81 -25.54
C ILE A 578 11.83 1.66 -25.81
N ASP A 579 10.97 1.90 -24.81
CA ASP A 579 9.81 2.78 -24.93
C ASP A 579 10.20 4.23 -25.25
N ASP A 580 11.27 4.74 -24.63
CA ASP A 580 11.72 6.12 -24.82
C ASP A 580 12.44 6.34 -26.15
N TYR A 581 13.25 5.36 -26.59
CA TYR A 581 14.22 5.55 -27.67
C TYR A 581 14.06 4.61 -28.86
N GLY A 582 13.38 3.48 -28.74
CA GLY A 582 13.41 2.42 -29.75
C GLY A 582 14.86 2.12 -30.18
N VAL A 583 15.12 2.02 -31.48
CA VAL A 583 16.48 1.82 -32.01
C VAL A 583 17.21 3.12 -32.35
N THR A 584 16.67 4.28 -31.97
CA THR A 584 17.13 5.58 -32.50
C THR A 584 18.48 6.03 -31.97
N GLU A 585 18.85 5.65 -30.74
CA GLU A 585 20.17 5.91 -30.17
C GLU A 585 21.20 4.82 -30.54
N PHE A 586 20.72 3.64 -30.95
CA PHE A 586 21.57 2.54 -31.41
C PHE A 586 22.09 2.76 -32.85
N LEU A 587 21.23 3.28 -33.73
CA LEU A 587 21.54 3.47 -35.14
C LEU A 587 21.95 4.92 -35.45
N SER A 588 22.95 5.11 -36.30
CA SER A 588 23.22 6.45 -36.85
C SER A 588 22.04 6.96 -37.69
N SER A 589 21.96 8.27 -37.94
CA SER A 589 20.84 8.85 -38.69
C SER A 589 20.67 8.28 -40.11
N GLU A 590 21.75 7.81 -40.74
CA GLU A 590 21.71 7.14 -42.06
C GLU A 590 21.14 5.73 -41.92
N GLU A 591 21.67 4.95 -40.97
CA GLU A 591 21.24 3.57 -40.67
C GLU A 591 19.78 3.52 -40.21
N LEU A 592 19.34 4.47 -39.38
CA LEU A 592 17.96 4.60 -38.92
C LEU A 592 16.99 4.84 -40.09
N SER A 593 17.38 5.69 -41.05
CA SER A 593 16.59 5.95 -42.25
C SER A 593 16.47 4.70 -43.12
N ASP A 594 17.57 3.97 -43.30
CA ASP A 594 17.60 2.74 -44.09
C ASP A 594 16.78 1.64 -43.43
N TYR A 595 16.94 1.44 -42.12
CA TYR A 595 16.14 0.51 -41.32
C TYR A 595 14.65 0.84 -41.38
N LYS A 596 14.27 2.12 -41.25
CA LYS A 596 12.88 2.56 -41.39
C LYS A 596 12.30 2.23 -42.76
N ASN A 597 13.05 2.49 -43.83
CA ASN A 597 12.63 2.15 -45.19
C ASN A 597 12.48 0.63 -45.39
N GLU A 598 13.36 -0.16 -44.76
CA GLU A 598 13.24 -1.60 -44.73
C GLU A 598 11.91 -2.02 -44.06
N LEU A 599 11.60 -1.54 -42.86
CA LEU A 599 10.38 -1.91 -42.16
C LEU A 599 9.10 -1.54 -42.93
N VAL A 600 9.06 -0.37 -43.59
CA VAL A 600 7.92 0.07 -44.41
C VAL A 600 7.66 -0.89 -45.59
N THR A 601 8.72 -1.47 -46.16
CA THR A 601 8.62 -2.35 -47.33
C THR A 601 8.54 -3.83 -46.97
N ALA A 602 9.06 -4.21 -45.80
CA ALA A 602 9.09 -5.56 -45.29
C ALA A 602 7.69 -6.10 -44.95
N ARG A 603 7.65 -7.42 -44.77
CA ARG A 603 6.48 -8.15 -44.27
C ARG A 603 6.91 -8.96 -43.05
N ASP A 604 5.93 -9.32 -42.23
CA ASP A 604 6.11 -10.21 -41.08
C ASP A 604 6.72 -11.58 -41.49
N GLU A 605 7.18 -12.38 -40.52
CA GLU A 605 7.89 -13.66 -40.73
C GLU A 605 7.07 -14.69 -41.55
N ASN A 606 5.75 -14.51 -41.65
CA ASN A 606 4.86 -15.33 -42.48
C ASN A 606 4.56 -14.72 -43.86
N ASN A 607 5.20 -13.60 -44.20
CA ASN A 607 5.08 -12.84 -45.44
C ASN A 607 3.64 -12.40 -45.77
N ASN A 608 2.80 -12.22 -44.74
CA ASN A 608 1.35 -12.08 -44.86
C ASN A 608 0.82 -10.69 -44.50
N LYS A 609 1.53 -9.91 -43.66
CA LYS A 609 1.13 -8.55 -43.27
C LYS A 609 2.31 -7.57 -43.31
N ALA A 610 2.03 -6.31 -43.62
CA ALA A 610 2.97 -5.22 -43.44
C ALA A 610 3.11 -4.89 -41.95
N TYR A 611 4.27 -4.38 -41.54
CA TYR A 611 4.45 -3.81 -40.21
C TYR A 611 3.45 -2.66 -40.01
N SER A 612 2.84 -2.59 -38.82
CA SER A 612 1.92 -1.50 -38.51
C SER A 612 2.68 -0.18 -38.42
N ASN A 613 1.97 0.94 -38.69
CA ASN A 613 2.58 2.25 -38.56
C ASN A 613 2.99 2.53 -37.11
N ASP A 614 2.23 2.01 -36.15
CA ASP A 614 2.49 2.19 -34.72
C ASP A 614 3.78 1.46 -34.32
N VAL A 615 4.06 0.27 -34.86
CA VAL A 615 5.33 -0.46 -34.65
C VAL A 615 6.53 0.28 -35.29
N ILE A 616 6.35 0.81 -36.50
CA ILE A 616 7.41 1.57 -37.18
C ILE A 616 7.69 2.88 -36.44
N ASP A 617 6.64 3.56 -35.96
CA ASP A 617 6.76 4.78 -35.18
C ASP A 617 7.48 4.50 -33.86
N TYR A 618 7.01 3.50 -33.11
CA TYR A 618 7.60 3.04 -31.85
C TYR A 618 9.11 2.80 -31.95
N LEU A 619 9.57 2.07 -32.98
CA LEU A 619 10.99 1.74 -33.10
C LEU A 619 11.86 2.87 -33.67
N THR A 620 11.31 3.74 -34.52
CA THR A 620 12.14 4.62 -35.37
C THR A 620 11.88 6.12 -35.19
N ASN A 621 10.96 6.51 -34.31
CA ASN A 621 10.66 7.90 -34.01
C ASN A 621 11.16 8.26 -32.60
N PRO A 622 12.16 9.14 -32.46
CA PRO A 622 12.68 9.55 -31.15
C PRO A 622 11.71 10.41 -30.33
N ASN A 623 10.53 10.71 -30.89
CA ASN A 623 9.43 11.38 -30.18
C ASN A 623 8.13 10.57 -30.32
N SER A 624 8.22 9.24 -30.40
CA SER A 624 7.02 8.42 -30.44
C SER A 624 6.22 8.61 -29.14
N GLU A 625 4.91 8.76 -29.26
CA GLU A 625 3.99 8.70 -28.12
C GLU A 625 3.42 7.28 -27.92
N VAL A 626 3.81 6.34 -28.79
CA VAL A 626 3.40 4.94 -28.70
C VAL A 626 4.30 4.23 -27.70
N GLN A 627 3.73 3.54 -26.71
CA GLN A 627 4.46 2.66 -25.80
C GLN A 627 4.20 1.20 -26.14
N LEU A 628 5.06 0.29 -25.68
CA LEU A 628 4.88 -1.15 -25.86
C LEU A 628 3.52 -1.64 -25.31
N SER A 629 3.01 -0.98 -24.26
CA SER A 629 1.70 -1.25 -23.67
C SER A 629 0.51 -0.85 -24.53
N ASP A 630 0.68 0.13 -25.43
CA ASP A 630 -0.38 0.58 -26.34
C ASP A 630 -0.59 -0.40 -27.51
N LEU A 631 0.44 -1.19 -27.81
CA LEU A 631 0.45 -2.11 -28.95
C LEU A 631 -0.50 -3.32 -28.74
N SER A 632 -1.13 -3.75 -29.83
CA SER A 632 -1.88 -5.01 -29.86
C SER A 632 -0.94 -6.23 -29.81
N PRO A 633 -1.43 -7.46 -29.49
CA PRO A 633 -0.58 -8.66 -29.47
C PRO A 633 0.14 -8.92 -30.79
N ASP A 634 -0.54 -8.64 -31.90
CA ASP A 634 0.01 -8.78 -33.25
C ASP A 634 1.14 -7.76 -33.49
N GLU A 635 1.02 -6.55 -32.94
CA GLU A 635 2.00 -5.47 -33.08
C GLU A 635 3.22 -5.66 -32.18
N VAL A 636 3.01 -6.11 -30.95
CA VAL A 636 4.10 -6.55 -30.06
C VAL A 636 4.88 -7.69 -30.73
N SER A 637 4.21 -8.63 -31.42
CA SER A 637 4.89 -9.65 -32.25
C SER A 637 5.72 -9.06 -33.38
N GLN A 638 5.24 -8.01 -34.03
CA GLN A 638 5.96 -7.32 -35.08
C GLN A 638 7.19 -6.59 -34.55
N VAL A 639 7.17 -6.04 -33.33
CA VAL A 639 8.37 -5.41 -32.71
C VAL A 639 9.54 -6.39 -32.65
N SER A 640 9.34 -7.60 -32.11
CA SER A 640 10.41 -8.62 -32.06
C SER A 640 10.91 -9.01 -33.46
N GLN A 641 10.00 -9.14 -34.43
CA GLN A 641 10.39 -9.46 -35.81
C GLN A 641 11.16 -8.33 -36.49
N ALA A 642 10.81 -7.08 -36.19
CA ALA A 642 11.51 -5.92 -36.67
C ALA A 642 12.92 -5.85 -36.08
N LEU A 643 13.10 -6.14 -34.78
CA LEU A 643 14.40 -6.12 -34.12
C LEU A 643 15.36 -7.20 -34.67
N LYS A 644 14.85 -8.38 -35.04
CA LYS A 644 15.64 -9.38 -35.82
C LYS A 644 16.18 -8.87 -37.15
N ARG A 645 15.60 -7.82 -37.73
CA ARG A 645 16.11 -7.22 -38.97
C ARG A 645 17.31 -6.31 -38.76
N LEU A 646 17.77 -6.16 -37.52
CA LEU A 646 18.99 -5.42 -37.23
C LEU A 646 20.26 -6.18 -37.67
N ASP A 647 20.18 -7.42 -38.16
CA ASP A 647 21.30 -8.32 -38.54
C ASP A 647 22.50 -7.72 -39.30
N GLY A 648 22.35 -6.51 -39.90
CA GLY A 648 23.43 -5.77 -40.55
C GLY A 648 24.19 -4.74 -39.68
N TYR A 649 23.75 -4.50 -38.45
CA TYR A 649 24.31 -3.49 -37.54
C TYR A 649 25.13 -4.16 -36.42
N GLU A 650 26.20 -3.51 -35.99
CA GLU A 650 27.13 -4.03 -34.97
C GLU A 650 27.15 -3.15 -33.73
N TYR A 651 27.30 -3.79 -32.56
CA TYR A 651 27.61 -3.16 -31.29
C TYR A 651 28.93 -3.70 -30.76
N THR A 652 29.79 -2.83 -30.22
CA THR A 652 30.99 -3.24 -29.50
C THR A 652 30.84 -2.84 -28.05
N ASP A 653 30.70 -3.84 -27.18
CA ASP A 653 30.67 -3.67 -25.72
C ASP A 653 31.94 -2.94 -25.27
N THR A 654 31.75 -1.86 -24.53
CA THR A 654 32.82 -0.94 -24.16
C THR A 654 33.79 -1.51 -23.13
N ASP A 655 33.34 -2.46 -22.33
CA ASP A 655 34.10 -3.05 -21.22
C ASP A 655 34.84 -4.33 -21.63
N THR A 656 34.18 -5.19 -22.39
CA THR A 656 34.71 -6.48 -22.82
C THR A 656 35.38 -6.42 -24.19
N GLY A 657 35.04 -5.42 -25.00
CA GLY A 657 35.46 -5.31 -26.41
C GLY A 657 34.83 -6.38 -27.30
N THR A 658 33.79 -7.06 -26.82
CA THR A 658 33.06 -8.09 -27.57
C THR A 658 32.17 -7.43 -28.61
N VAL A 659 32.21 -7.94 -29.85
CA VAL A 659 31.35 -7.46 -30.94
C VAL A 659 30.12 -8.34 -31.03
N TYR A 660 28.96 -7.72 -30.89
CA TYR A 660 27.64 -8.31 -31.02
C TYR A 660 26.98 -7.78 -32.29
N MET A 661 26.16 -8.62 -32.95
CA MET A 661 25.52 -8.27 -34.23
C MET A 661 24.00 -8.30 -34.09
N GLY A 662 23.33 -7.43 -34.84
CA GLY A 662 21.88 -7.45 -34.99
C GLY A 662 21.09 -7.31 -33.69
N GLU A 663 20.08 -8.16 -33.51
CA GLU A 663 19.24 -8.16 -32.31
C GLU A 663 20.07 -8.35 -31.03
N GLU A 664 21.06 -9.26 -31.04
CA GLU A 664 21.97 -9.45 -29.90
C GLU A 664 22.82 -8.20 -29.64
N GLY A 665 23.23 -7.49 -30.70
CA GLY A 665 23.95 -6.22 -30.60
C GLY A 665 23.12 -5.11 -29.97
N TYR A 666 21.87 -4.98 -30.37
CA TYR A 666 20.94 -4.02 -29.78
C TYR A 666 20.62 -4.33 -28.32
N ILE A 667 20.36 -5.60 -27.98
CA ILE A 667 20.11 -6.01 -26.59
C ILE A 667 21.33 -5.71 -25.71
N SER A 668 22.54 -6.03 -26.19
CA SER A 668 23.77 -5.74 -25.46
C SER A 668 24.02 -4.23 -25.32
N TYR A 669 23.69 -3.44 -26.34
CA TYR A 669 23.74 -1.98 -26.25
C TYR A 669 22.82 -1.42 -25.16
N VAL A 670 21.57 -1.90 -25.10
CA VAL A 670 20.60 -1.47 -24.09
C VAL A 670 21.05 -1.88 -22.67
N ASP A 671 21.67 -3.06 -22.54
CA ASP A 671 22.28 -3.50 -21.26
C ASP A 671 23.45 -2.59 -20.85
N ASP A 672 24.35 -2.26 -21.77
CA ASP A 672 25.45 -1.32 -21.51
C ASP A 672 24.93 0.08 -21.12
N GLN A 673 23.83 0.56 -21.72
CA GLN A 673 23.23 1.83 -21.29
C GLN A 673 22.69 1.78 -19.85
N TYR A 674 22.21 0.62 -19.40
CA TYR A 674 21.85 0.39 -18.00
C TYR A 674 23.09 0.32 -17.10
N GLN A 675 24.14 -0.39 -17.50
CA GLN A 675 25.39 -0.51 -16.73
C GLN A 675 26.15 0.81 -16.64
N ASP A 676 26.29 1.57 -17.73
CA ASP A 676 26.93 2.88 -17.77
C ASP A 676 26.20 3.91 -16.88
N SER A 677 24.87 3.84 -16.84
CA SER A 677 24.08 4.67 -15.93
C SER A 677 24.15 4.17 -14.48
N PHE A 678 24.50 2.92 -14.24
CA PHE A 678 24.74 2.33 -12.92
C PHE A 678 26.16 2.58 -12.39
N GLU A 679 27.18 2.56 -13.25
CA GLU A 679 28.61 2.67 -12.90
C GLU A 679 29.17 4.08 -13.11
N GLY A 680 28.82 4.76 -14.20
CA GLY A 680 29.27 6.13 -14.49
C GLY A 680 28.81 7.18 -13.48
N LYS A 681 27.80 6.85 -12.67
CA LYS A 681 27.26 7.66 -11.57
C LYS A 681 27.85 7.31 -10.19
N LYS A 682 28.78 6.35 -10.10
CA LYS A 682 29.57 6.06 -8.88
C LYS A 682 30.86 6.90 -8.78
N GLU A 683 31.30 7.51 -9.88
CA GLU A 683 32.58 8.25 -9.95
C GLU A 683 32.47 9.79 -9.83
N GLU A 684 31.26 10.36 -9.76
CA GLU A 684 31.01 11.78 -9.41
C GLU A 684 30.54 11.94 -7.95
#